data_AF-A0A933H7N5-F1
#
_entry.id   AF-A0A933H7N5-F1
#
_cell.length_a   1.000
_cell.length_b   1.000
_cell.length_c   1.000
_cell.angle_alpha   90.00
_cell.angle_beta   90.00
_cell.angle_gamma   90.00
#
_symmetry.space_group_name_H-M   'P 1'
#
loop_
_entity.id
_entity.type
_entity.pdbx_description
1 polymer ?
#
loop_
_entity_poly.entity_id
_entity_poly.type
_entity_poly.pdbx_seq_one_letter_code
_entity_poly.pdbx_strand_id
1 'polypeptide(L)'
;MTTLSDFVLDFCRALGGVVEPPAYNVYDVLLPDAVAAQLEIEPFQHFAFEENATGEGVTQLSYGHPLIERLIELARATPSCAQFYINDVRLDKTGVAALARAAFTFPNATLVEVPRALESRAMFHYARFNFKAALIADEKREQIVSVLMNVQTGAVTEDFSATETYRLAASPTFTDLPIAPALWTTNVNPLATEPLQTLLDRASHAAVESLSTSIAALQTRTARHLELDLARLESYYSDIEKDIERRLKRADDESRRANLGSKLLAARADHTAKRADVEAKYRLRVELDLVNLALIAQPKLTLSMQIENRQANVTRPIVWDPLRRAVEPLACDVCFQPSTKLFLCANNHLVCGNCLAPQCVDCKRVYCRACESELTTCVVCDRPVCKKSLTHCRECDRGTCREHATLCHADDGQPRKVTADLSPVAPLVSSSPPIAATPPPRTASAPAPKKLAPKKVAPPPTVQPRDPGYRLEVQVETLTPLVVAFVLAKGNREVAQRQWELTEEGIAVQCLCEKGWQCAASGMMLLPESVNRIESQLESEFAKLRAEYHIPSQRYGIFVVQGNNMTRLPKLRLRGHWKDEATLNTARANFLAAEKEKAESEKLIHYPVWVRTLTPEEAERYLPDIQRLVHVAYGWLWYEGALKLDELLTLTLSVLQPAQWYSADRARTLFKADPSFRVMPGNIISIKAVNHPLKVFKEKEERHLSPCAFTVDELVATTTGPLPLTPREEEIERDLNQRASRKVYLRSLQQMMRDTDNASAIMPIVIDLCQPRDMDEANHFTRLLTEVWNNTFRYELRGRTPNEVEGGGYRLLPRRIL
;
A
#
# COMPACT_ATOMS: atom_id res chain seq x y z
N MET A 1 -16.31 3.09 12.34
CA MET A 1 -16.54 2.10 13.42
C MET A 1 -17.90 1.48 13.17
N THR A 2 -17.97 0.17 13.03
CA THR A 2 -19.24 -0.57 12.90
C THR A 2 -19.94 -0.61 14.25
N THR A 3 -21.24 -0.32 14.26
CA THR A 3 -22.09 -0.34 15.45
C THR A 3 -22.54 -1.76 15.79
N LEU A 4 -23.07 -2.01 17.01
CA LEU A 4 -23.62 -3.32 17.40
C LEU A 4 -24.70 -3.80 16.42
N SER A 5 -25.52 -2.86 15.91
CA SER A 5 -26.53 -3.18 14.89
C SER A 5 -25.90 -3.64 13.59
N ASP A 6 -24.81 -3.01 13.13
CA ASP A 6 -24.13 -3.42 11.90
C ASP A 6 -23.62 -4.87 12.04
N PHE A 7 -22.98 -5.21 13.16
CA PHE A 7 -22.51 -6.57 13.43
C PHE A 7 -23.64 -7.60 13.36
N VAL A 8 -24.73 -7.39 14.10
CA VAL A 8 -25.83 -8.36 14.17
C VAL A 8 -26.50 -8.52 12.82
N LEU A 9 -26.83 -7.41 12.16
CA LEU A 9 -27.58 -7.43 10.91
C LEU A 9 -26.73 -8.00 9.76
N ASP A 10 -25.44 -7.65 9.68
CA ASP A 10 -24.54 -8.22 8.68
C ASP A 10 -24.27 -9.70 8.93
N PHE A 11 -24.17 -10.13 10.19
CA PHE A 11 -24.05 -11.53 10.53
C PHE A 11 -25.28 -12.33 10.08
N CYS A 12 -26.49 -11.82 10.35
CA CYS A 12 -27.73 -12.44 9.88
C CYS A 12 -27.75 -12.57 8.35
N ARG A 13 -27.38 -11.51 7.62
CA ARG A 13 -27.29 -11.53 6.15
C ARG A 13 -26.26 -12.53 5.64
N ALA A 14 -25.09 -12.60 6.28
CA ALA A 14 -24.00 -13.50 5.89
C ALA A 14 -24.41 -14.97 6.02
N LEU A 15 -25.30 -15.30 6.97
CA LEU A 15 -25.87 -16.63 7.12
C LEU A 15 -27.09 -16.90 6.23
N GLY A 16 -27.39 -16.01 5.28
CA GLY A 16 -28.52 -16.14 4.36
C GLY A 16 -29.86 -15.66 4.94
N GLY A 17 -29.83 -14.95 6.08
CA GLY A 17 -31.00 -14.31 6.66
C GLY A 17 -31.43 -13.07 5.87
N VAL A 18 -32.73 -12.83 5.84
CA VAL A 18 -33.32 -11.62 5.24
C VAL A 18 -33.52 -10.60 6.35
N VAL A 19 -32.99 -9.40 6.15
CA VAL A 19 -33.11 -8.28 7.09
C VAL A 19 -33.86 -7.15 6.39
N GLU A 20 -35.02 -6.79 6.90
CA GLU A 20 -35.75 -5.63 6.42
C GLU A 20 -35.25 -4.33 7.08
N PRO A 21 -35.30 -3.19 6.35
CA PRO A 21 -34.93 -1.89 6.92
C PRO A 21 -35.86 -1.53 8.09
N PRO A 22 -35.36 -0.75 9.06
CA PRO A 22 -36.05 -0.60 10.33
C PRO A 22 -37.35 0.19 10.20
N ALA A 23 -38.42 -0.31 10.81
CA ALA A 23 -39.64 0.44 11.08
C ALA A 23 -39.70 0.77 12.57
N TYR A 24 -39.79 2.06 12.92
CA TYR A 24 -39.78 2.52 14.32
C TYR A 24 -38.58 2.00 15.15
N ASN A 25 -37.38 1.96 14.56
CA ASN A 25 -36.14 1.45 15.17
C ASN A 25 -36.15 -0.05 15.51
N VAL A 26 -37.08 -0.81 14.94
CA VAL A 26 -37.14 -2.27 15.00
C VAL A 26 -36.81 -2.86 13.63
N TYR A 27 -35.92 -3.84 13.61
CA TYR A 27 -35.52 -4.58 12.41
C TYR A 27 -36.21 -5.94 12.39
N ASP A 28 -36.86 -6.25 11.28
CA ASP A 28 -37.43 -7.58 11.06
C ASP A 28 -36.37 -8.47 10.41
N VAL A 29 -36.10 -9.59 11.06
CA VAL A 29 -35.05 -10.54 10.65
C VAL A 29 -35.67 -11.92 10.52
N LEU A 30 -35.54 -12.49 9.32
CA LEU A 30 -35.88 -13.88 9.04
C LEU A 30 -34.61 -14.68 8.83
N LEU A 31 -34.34 -15.64 9.72
CA LEU A 31 -33.19 -16.54 9.67
C LEU A 31 -33.58 -17.89 9.06
N PRO A 32 -32.65 -18.60 8.38
CA PRO A 32 -32.87 -20.00 8.03
C PRO A 32 -33.07 -20.87 9.28
N ASP A 33 -33.96 -21.87 9.22
CA ASP A 33 -34.31 -22.72 10.37
C ASP A 33 -33.08 -23.36 11.06
N ALA A 34 -32.09 -23.77 10.27
CA ALA A 34 -30.85 -24.35 10.80
C ALA A 34 -30.05 -23.35 11.65
N VAL A 35 -30.03 -22.08 11.26
CA VAL A 35 -29.33 -20.99 11.97
C VAL A 35 -30.12 -20.59 13.21
N ALA A 36 -31.44 -20.47 13.09
CA ALA A 36 -32.33 -20.17 14.21
C ALA A 36 -32.24 -21.23 15.31
N ALA A 37 -32.22 -22.52 14.93
CA ALA A 37 -32.02 -23.64 15.85
C ALA A 37 -30.66 -23.60 16.56
N GLN A 38 -29.58 -23.22 15.87
CA GLN A 38 -28.25 -23.06 16.47
C GLN A 38 -28.18 -21.89 17.47
N LEU A 39 -28.93 -20.82 17.21
CA LEU A 39 -29.05 -19.68 18.11
C LEU A 39 -30.07 -19.90 19.24
N GLU A 40 -30.85 -20.98 19.15
CA GLU A 40 -32.00 -21.32 20.00
C GLU A 40 -33.04 -20.19 20.06
N ILE A 41 -33.37 -19.64 18.90
CA ILE A 41 -34.40 -18.61 18.73
C ILE A 41 -35.37 -19.02 17.63
N GLU A 42 -36.54 -18.37 17.59
CA GLU A 42 -37.49 -18.56 16.48
C GLU A 42 -36.90 -17.98 15.17
N PRO A 43 -37.19 -18.58 13.99
CA PRO A 43 -36.67 -18.10 12.71
C PRO A 43 -37.00 -16.63 12.41
N PHE A 44 -38.17 -16.15 12.83
CA PHE A 44 -38.57 -14.77 12.66
C PHE A 44 -38.37 -13.99 13.96
N GLN A 45 -37.63 -12.88 13.89
CA GLN A 45 -37.25 -12.06 15.04
C GLN A 45 -37.47 -10.58 14.74
N HIS A 46 -37.83 -9.84 15.80
CA HIS A 46 -37.88 -8.39 15.80
C HIS A 46 -36.75 -7.86 16.68
N PHE A 47 -35.71 -7.27 16.10
CA PHE A 47 -34.55 -6.75 16.84
C PHE A 47 -34.61 -5.25 17.04
N ALA A 48 -34.35 -4.79 18.26
CA ALA A 48 -34.18 -3.39 18.59
C ALA A 48 -32.85 -3.16 19.30
N PHE A 49 -32.16 -2.06 18.97
CA PHE A 49 -30.86 -1.71 19.56
C PHE A 49 -30.92 -0.47 20.47
N GLU A 50 -32.06 0.22 20.49
CA GLU A 50 -32.30 1.40 21.34
C GLU A 50 -33.28 1.07 22.47
N GLU A 51 -33.11 1.70 23.63
CA GLU A 51 -33.94 1.47 24.83
C GLU A 51 -35.40 1.94 24.70
N ASN A 52 -35.71 2.74 23.67
CA ASN A 52 -37.04 3.33 23.49
C ASN A 52 -37.97 2.51 22.58
N ALA A 53 -37.49 1.42 22.00
CA ALA A 53 -38.30 0.56 21.13
C ALA A 53 -39.12 -0.41 21.98
N THR A 54 -40.43 -0.18 22.06
CA THR A 54 -41.37 -1.02 22.80
C THR A 54 -42.39 -1.65 21.87
N GLY A 55 -42.51 -2.98 21.91
CA GLY A 55 -43.49 -3.75 21.15
C GLY A 55 -43.56 -5.19 21.66
N GLU A 56 -44.70 -5.86 21.46
CA GLU A 56 -44.87 -7.27 21.82
C GLU A 56 -44.02 -8.15 20.88
N GLY A 57 -43.15 -9.00 21.42
CA GLY A 57 -42.26 -9.85 20.62
C GLY A 57 -40.95 -9.20 20.13
N VAL A 58 -40.61 -7.99 20.59
CA VAL A 58 -39.35 -7.30 20.25
C VAL A 58 -38.23 -7.73 21.20
N THR A 59 -37.14 -8.27 20.64
CA THR A 59 -35.92 -8.62 21.36
C THR A 59 -34.96 -7.43 21.37
N GLN A 60 -34.75 -6.85 22.54
CA GLN A 60 -33.82 -5.74 22.73
C GLN A 60 -32.38 -6.25 22.88
N LEU A 61 -31.51 -5.84 21.96
CA LEU A 61 -30.13 -6.27 21.89
C LEU A 61 -29.19 -5.17 22.40
N SER A 62 -28.40 -5.52 23.40
CA SER A 62 -27.34 -4.69 23.98
C SER A 62 -26.07 -5.52 24.21
N TYR A 63 -24.96 -4.86 24.51
CA TYR A 63 -23.73 -5.55 24.89
C TYR A 63 -23.97 -6.43 26.13
N GLY A 64 -23.60 -7.70 26.06
CA GLY A 64 -23.82 -8.69 27.12
C GLY A 64 -25.16 -9.43 27.04
N HIS A 65 -26.00 -9.18 26.04
CA HIS A 65 -27.21 -9.97 25.81
C HIS A 65 -26.83 -11.42 25.39
N PRO A 66 -27.45 -12.48 25.93
CA PRO A 66 -27.08 -13.88 25.65
C PRO A 66 -27.07 -14.24 24.16
N LEU A 67 -28.02 -13.72 23.38
CA LEU A 67 -28.04 -13.91 21.92
C LEU A 67 -26.80 -13.30 21.25
N ILE A 68 -26.33 -12.15 21.71
CA ILE A 68 -25.13 -11.51 21.16
C ILE A 68 -23.89 -12.38 21.46
N GLU A 69 -23.79 -12.93 22.67
CA GLU A 69 -22.70 -13.85 23.02
C GLU A 69 -22.70 -15.09 22.12
N ARG A 70 -23.86 -15.69 21.84
CA ARG A 70 -24.00 -16.83 20.91
C ARG A 70 -23.64 -16.46 19.47
N LEU A 71 -24.07 -15.29 19.00
CA LEU A 71 -23.69 -14.78 17.67
C LEU A 71 -22.16 -14.62 17.57
N ILE A 72 -21.53 -14.08 18.62
CA ILE A 72 -20.06 -13.95 18.70
C ILE A 72 -19.38 -15.31 18.70
N GLU A 73 -19.88 -16.28 19.48
CA GLU A 73 -19.34 -17.64 19.52
C GLU A 73 -19.42 -18.33 18.15
N LEU A 74 -20.56 -18.24 17.47
CA LEU A 74 -20.74 -18.79 16.12
C LEU A 74 -19.85 -18.09 15.08
N ALA A 75 -19.74 -16.75 15.15
CA ALA A 75 -18.83 -15.99 14.30
C ALA A 75 -17.37 -16.44 14.49
N ARG A 76 -16.96 -16.66 15.74
CA ARG A 76 -15.60 -17.13 16.09
C ARG A 76 -15.35 -18.59 15.71
N ALA A 77 -16.37 -19.44 15.72
CA ALA A 77 -16.27 -20.84 15.32
C ALA A 77 -16.07 -21.00 13.81
N THR A 78 -16.45 -20.00 13.02
CA THR A 78 -16.32 -20.02 11.57
C THR A 78 -14.93 -19.53 11.15
N PRO A 79 -14.10 -20.35 10.48
CA PRO A 79 -12.78 -19.92 10.03
C PRO A 79 -12.91 -18.73 9.08
N SER A 80 -12.46 -17.58 9.53
CA SER A 80 -12.55 -16.32 8.80
C SER A 80 -11.33 -16.16 7.90
N CYS A 81 -11.28 -16.94 6.81
CA CYS A 81 -10.29 -16.75 5.75
C CYS A 81 -10.99 -16.14 4.55
N ALA A 82 -10.53 -14.96 4.11
CA ALA A 82 -11.10 -14.27 2.95
C ALA A 82 -10.01 -13.97 1.92
N GLN A 83 -10.37 -14.02 0.65
CA GLN A 83 -9.52 -13.59 -0.44
C GLN A 83 -10.12 -12.38 -1.13
N PHE A 84 -9.30 -11.38 -1.37
CA PHE A 84 -9.67 -10.12 -2.00
C PHE A 84 -8.71 -9.80 -3.14
N TYR A 85 -9.17 -8.94 -4.04
CA TYR A 85 -8.42 -8.55 -5.24
C TYR A 85 -8.40 -7.04 -5.38
N ILE A 86 -7.23 -6.49 -5.69
CA ILE A 86 -7.06 -5.10 -6.11
C ILE A 86 -7.05 -5.09 -7.64
N ASN A 87 -8.20 -4.76 -8.23
CA ASN A 87 -8.38 -4.79 -9.69
C ASN A 87 -8.09 -3.45 -10.37
N ASP A 88 -8.19 -2.34 -9.64
CA ASP A 88 -8.11 -0.98 -10.21
C ASP A 88 -6.65 -0.50 -10.37
N VAL A 89 -5.81 -1.28 -11.06
CA VAL A 89 -4.39 -0.99 -11.27
C VAL A 89 -4.00 -0.99 -12.74
N ARG A 90 -3.05 -0.12 -13.12
CA ARG A 90 -2.51 -0.04 -14.48
C ARG A 90 -1.15 -0.71 -14.59
N LEU A 91 -1.00 -1.61 -15.55
CA LEU A 91 0.20 -2.43 -15.78
C LEU A 91 0.94 -2.07 -17.09
N ASP A 92 0.92 -0.79 -17.44
CA ASP A 92 1.50 -0.20 -18.65
C ASP A 92 2.73 0.69 -18.36
N LYS A 93 3.18 0.74 -17.10
CA LYS A 93 4.38 1.49 -16.72
C LYS A 93 5.61 0.89 -17.37
N THR A 94 6.39 1.73 -18.05
CA THR A 94 7.69 1.39 -18.61
C THR A 94 8.82 2.07 -17.81
N GLY A 95 10.03 1.55 -17.96
CA GLY A 95 11.23 2.16 -17.35
C GLY A 95 11.41 1.79 -15.89
N VAL A 96 10.96 0.60 -15.48
CA VAL A 96 11.11 0.08 -14.11
C VAL A 96 12.57 0.06 -13.68
N ALA A 97 13.51 -0.22 -14.59
CA ALA A 97 14.95 -0.20 -14.30
C ALA A 97 15.47 1.18 -13.84
N ALA A 98 14.99 2.26 -14.47
CA ALA A 98 15.40 3.62 -14.11
C ALA A 98 14.85 4.01 -12.74
N LEU A 99 13.60 3.64 -12.46
CA LEU A 99 12.95 3.83 -11.16
C LEU A 99 13.68 3.05 -10.06
N ALA A 100 14.08 1.81 -10.34
CA ALA A 100 14.84 0.98 -9.41
C ALA A 100 16.18 1.62 -9.03
N ARG A 101 16.92 2.16 -10.01
CA ARG A 101 18.19 2.86 -9.77
C ARG A 101 18.01 4.13 -8.94
N ALA A 102 16.89 4.82 -9.08
CA ALA A 102 16.56 5.98 -8.26
C ALA A 102 16.13 5.58 -6.84
N ALA A 103 15.40 4.46 -6.70
CA ALA A 103 14.84 4.02 -5.43
C ALA A 103 15.88 3.33 -4.52
N PHE A 104 16.85 2.60 -5.08
CA PHE A 104 17.78 1.78 -4.30
C PHE A 104 19.19 2.35 -4.21
N THR A 105 19.77 2.24 -3.01
CA THR A 105 21.19 2.53 -2.77
C THR A 105 21.89 1.27 -2.26
N PHE A 106 22.97 0.88 -2.94
CA PHE A 106 23.83 -0.23 -2.53
C PHE A 106 25.25 0.28 -2.24
N PRO A 107 25.63 0.59 -0.97
CA PRO A 107 26.90 1.27 -0.70
C PRO A 107 28.16 0.51 -1.13
N ASN A 108 28.07 -0.81 -1.28
CA ASN A 108 29.19 -1.69 -1.66
C ASN A 108 28.93 -2.52 -2.92
N ALA A 109 27.90 -2.18 -3.71
CA ALA A 109 27.52 -2.89 -4.92
C ALA A 109 26.85 -1.94 -5.93
N THR A 110 26.63 -2.41 -7.14
CA THR A 110 25.95 -1.69 -8.21
C THR A 110 24.75 -2.49 -8.72
N LEU A 111 23.67 -1.79 -9.06
CA LEU A 111 22.47 -2.37 -9.65
C LEU A 111 22.58 -2.32 -11.18
N VAL A 112 22.54 -3.48 -11.82
CA VAL A 112 22.73 -3.67 -13.26
C VAL A 112 21.54 -4.43 -13.85
N GLU A 113 21.14 -4.07 -15.06
CA GLU A 113 20.08 -4.79 -15.78
C GLU A 113 20.61 -6.15 -16.27
N VAL A 114 19.82 -7.21 -16.09
CA VAL A 114 20.16 -8.51 -16.66
C VAL A 114 19.92 -8.46 -18.17
N PRO A 115 20.88 -8.90 -19.01
CA PRO A 115 20.70 -8.87 -20.46
C PRO A 115 19.42 -9.59 -20.90
N ARG A 116 18.61 -8.92 -21.75
CA ARG A 116 17.32 -9.43 -22.26
C ARG A 116 16.25 -9.67 -21.18
N ALA A 117 16.42 -9.16 -19.96
CA ALA A 117 15.33 -9.15 -19.00
C ALA A 117 14.22 -8.22 -19.49
N LEU A 118 13.00 -8.75 -19.55
CA LEU A 118 11.80 -8.01 -19.91
C LEU A 118 10.98 -7.74 -18.66
N GLU A 119 10.27 -6.62 -18.69
CA GLU A 119 9.25 -6.32 -17.67
C GLU A 119 8.12 -7.34 -17.82
N SER A 120 7.84 -8.09 -16.74
CA SER A 120 6.79 -9.12 -16.70
C SER A 120 5.71 -8.76 -15.69
N ARG A 121 4.48 -9.20 -15.96
CA ARG A 121 3.34 -9.04 -15.06
C ARG A 121 3.18 -10.30 -14.22
N ALA A 122 2.95 -10.14 -12.92
CA ALA A 122 2.71 -11.25 -12.03
C ALA A 122 1.72 -10.85 -10.93
N MET A 123 1.05 -11.85 -10.36
CA MET A 123 0.14 -11.70 -9.24
C MET A 123 0.92 -11.79 -7.92
N PHE A 124 0.94 -10.71 -7.16
CA PHE A 124 1.49 -10.65 -5.81
C PHE A 124 0.39 -10.80 -4.78
N HIS A 125 0.77 -11.22 -3.58
CA HIS A 125 -0.16 -11.49 -2.51
C HIS A 125 0.31 -10.82 -1.23
N TYR A 126 -0.64 -10.30 -0.48
CA TYR A 126 -0.46 -9.87 0.89
C TYR A 126 -1.31 -10.71 1.81
N ALA A 127 -0.78 -11.05 2.98
CA ALA A 127 -1.49 -11.74 4.03
C ALA A 127 -1.67 -10.78 5.21
N ARG A 128 -2.92 -10.36 5.45
CA ARG A 128 -3.30 -9.58 6.62
C ARG A 128 -3.72 -10.52 7.73
N PHE A 129 -2.92 -10.57 8.79
CA PHE A 129 -3.23 -11.29 10.01
C PHE A 129 -3.84 -10.33 11.01
N ASN A 130 -5.05 -10.63 11.47
CA ASN A 130 -5.71 -9.85 12.51
C ASN A 130 -5.67 -10.65 13.81
N PHE A 131 -4.98 -10.12 14.81
CA PHE A 131 -4.84 -10.73 16.13
C PHE A 131 -5.70 -10.00 17.15
N LYS A 132 -6.33 -10.75 18.04
CA LYS A 132 -6.76 -10.23 19.33
C LYS A 132 -5.58 -10.36 20.29
N ALA A 133 -5.02 -9.22 20.69
CA ALA A 133 -3.93 -9.15 21.65
C ALA A 133 -4.47 -8.87 23.05
N ALA A 134 -4.16 -9.76 24.00
CA ALA A 134 -4.46 -9.58 25.41
C ALA A 134 -3.17 -9.34 26.21
N LEU A 135 -3.07 -8.16 26.83
CA LEU A 135 -2.00 -7.79 27.76
C LEU A 135 -2.51 -8.04 29.18
N ILE A 136 -1.98 -9.05 29.86
CA ILE A 136 -2.48 -9.55 31.14
C ILE A 136 -1.43 -9.36 32.23
N ALA A 137 -1.75 -8.58 33.25
CA ALA A 137 -1.00 -8.47 34.50
C ALA A 137 -1.99 -8.48 35.68
N ASP A 138 -2.02 -7.42 36.50
CA ASP A 138 -3.08 -7.18 37.48
C ASP A 138 -4.40 -6.77 36.82
N GLU A 139 -4.32 -6.14 35.65
CA GLU A 139 -5.43 -5.86 34.75
C GLU A 139 -5.26 -6.58 33.41
N LYS A 140 -6.37 -6.85 32.73
CA LYS A 140 -6.40 -7.39 31.37
C LYS A 140 -6.83 -6.30 30.40
N ARG A 141 -6.00 -6.02 29.38
CA ARG A 141 -6.32 -5.12 28.27
C ARG A 141 -6.36 -5.90 26.97
N GLU A 142 -7.43 -5.73 26.20
CA GLU A 142 -7.60 -6.38 24.90
C GLU A 142 -7.65 -5.33 23.78
N GLN A 143 -7.03 -5.63 22.65
CA GLN A 143 -7.13 -4.82 21.43
C GLN A 143 -6.90 -5.68 20.18
N ILE A 144 -7.37 -5.19 19.02
CA ILE A 144 -7.10 -5.82 17.74
C ILE A 144 -5.82 -5.22 17.15
N VAL A 145 -4.92 -6.09 16.70
CA VAL A 145 -3.68 -5.73 16.01
C VAL A 145 -3.69 -6.36 14.63
N SER A 146 -3.57 -5.52 13.60
CA SER A 146 -3.46 -5.97 12.21
C SER A 146 -2.00 -5.93 11.77
N VAL A 147 -1.51 -7.01 11.18
CA VAL A 147 -0.19 -7.08 10.55
C VAL A 147 -0.36 -7.49 9.09
N LEU A 148 0.12 -6.65 8.18
CA LEU A 148 0.13 -6.95 6.76
C LEU A 148 1.51 -7.48 6.35
N MET A 149 1.54 -8.69 5.80
CA MET A 149 2.75 -9.34 5.31
C MET A 149 2.73 -9.38 3.78
N ASN A 150 3.81 -8.98 3.12
CA ASN A 150 4.01 -9.27 1.70
C ASN A 150 4.44 -10.73 1.56
N VAL A 151 3.63 -11.55 0.88
CA VAL A 151 3.83 -13.00 0.80
C VAL A 151 5.10 -13.34 0.02
N GLN A 152 5.42 -12.59 -1.04
CA GLN A 152 6.59 -12.86 -1.90
C GLN A 152 7.92 -12.51 -1.23
N THR A 153 7.96 -11.43 -0.44
CA THR A 153 9.17 -11.00 0.26
C THR A 153 9.28 -11.56 1.67
N GLY A 154 8.15 -11.96 2.26
CA GLY A 154 8.06 -12.43 3.64
C GLY A 154 8.28 -11.33 4.68
N ALA A 155 8.16 -10.08 4.24
CA ALA A 155 8.39 -8.87 5.02
C ALA A 155 7.06 -8.29 5.52
N VAL A 156 7.11 -7.61 6.67
CA VAL A 156 6.03 -6.73 7.12
C VAL A 156 5.98 -5.54 6.16
N THR A 157 4.77 -5.18 5.73
CA THR A 157 4.52 -3.96 4.96
C THR A 157 3.58 -3.07 5.76
N GLU A 158 3.66 -1.77 5.51
CA GLU A 158 2.63 -0.84 5.94
C GLU A 158 1.28 -1.28 5.34
N ASP A 159 0.22 -1.17 6.14
CA ASP A 159 -1.14 -1.40 5.68
C ASP A 159 -1.44 -0.41 4.55
N PHE A 160 -2.36 -0.78 3.66
CA PHE A 160 -2.82 0.15 2.64
C PHE A 160 -3.59 1.26 3.36
N SER A 161 -2.94 2.41 3.54
CA SER A 161 -3.40 3.51 4.39
C SER A 161 -4.75 4.05 3.92
N ALA A 162 -5.45 4.82 4.78
CA ALA A 162 -6.65 5.55 4.38
C ALA A 162 -6.39 6.59 3.25
N THR A 163 -5.12 6.95 3.00
CA THR A 163 -4.71 7.81 1.90
C THR A 163 -4.66 7.09 0.56
N GLU A 164 -4.49 5.76 0.53
CA GLU A 164 -4.56 4.96 -0.69
C GLU A 164 -6.05 4.65 -0.97
N THR A 165 -6.64 5.29 -1.99
CA THR A 165 -8.00 4.95 -2.40
C THR A 165 -7.98 3.67 -3.22
N TYR A 166 -8.19 2.52 -2.60
CA TYR A 166 -8.31 1.23 -3.28
C TYR A 166 -9.64 0.55 -2.95
N ARG A 167 -10.12 -0.26 -3.89
CA ARG A 167 -11.32 -1.09 -3.71
C ARG A 167 -10.90 -2.55 -3.68
N LEU A 168 -11.25 -3.23 -2.59
CA LEU A 168 -11.16 -4.68 -2.52
C LEU A 168 -12.36 -5.29 -3.20
N ALA A 169 -12.11 -6.11 -4.22
CA ALA A 169 -13.12 -6.91 -4.90
C ALA A 169 -13.09 -8.36 -4.40
N ALA A 170 -14.24 -9.03 -4.41
CA ALA A 170 -14.34 -10.46 -4.10
C ALA A 170 -13.88 -11.38 -5.25
N SER A 171 -13.82 -10.84 -6.48
CA SER A 171 -13.46 -11.59 -7.69
C SER A 171 -12.30 -10.92 -8.44
N PRO A 172 -11.39 -11.70 -9.05
CA PRO A 172 -10.28 -11.16 -9.83
C PRO A 172 -10.76 -10.65 -11.19
N THR A 173 -10.24 -9.49 -11.61
CA THR A 173 -10.30 -9.07 -13.02
C THR A 173 -9.15 -9.67 -13.84
N PHE A 174 -8.01 -9.96 -13.19
CA PHE A 174 -6.82 -10.52 -13.82
C PHE A 174 -6.71 -12.02 -13.52
N THR A 175 -7.23 -12.87 -14.40
CA THR A 175 -7.26 -14.34 -14.22
C THR A 175 -6.01 -15.04 -14.72
N ASP A 176 -5.30 -14.46 -15.69
CA ASP A 176 -4.25 -15.17 -16.45
C ASP A 176 -2.82 -14.83 -15.99
N LEU A 177 -2.68 -14.07 -14.90
CA LEU A 177 -1.37 -13.68 -14.39
C LEU A 177 -0.75 -14.80 -13.55
N PRO A 178 0.53 -15.15 -13.79
CA PRO A 178 1.22 -16.13 -12.95
C PRO A 178 1.42 -15.58 -11.54
N ILE A 179 1.33 -16.44 -10.53
CA ILE A 179 1.67 -16.09 -9.14
C ILE A 179 3.17 -15.82 -9.06
N ALA A 180 3.55 -14.68 -8.49
CA ALA A 180 4.95 -14.32 -8.29
C ALA A 180 5.60 -15.26 -7.25
N PRO A 181 6.83 -15.76 -7.50
CA PRO A 181 7.52 -16.65 -6.58
C PRO A 181 7.96 -15.90 -5.31
N ALA A 182 8.01 -16.61 -4.19
CA ALA A 182 8.58 -16.10 -2.94
C ALA A 182 10.05 -16.50 -2.82
N LEU A 183 10.93 -15.54 -2.53
CA LEU A 183 12.39 -15.79 -2.50
C LEU A 183 12.90 -16.32 -1.15
N TRP A 184 12.09 -16.20 -0.10
CA TRP A 184 12.46 -16.58 1.27
C TRP A 184 12.06 -18.02 1.61
N THR A 185 11.35 -18.71 0.71
CA THR A 185 10.95 -20.12 0.85
C THR A 185 11.38 -20.92 -0.38
N THR A 186 11.60 -22.22 -0.19
CA THR A 186 11.86 -23.16 -1.28
C THR A 186 10.57 -23.71 -1.89
N ASN A 187 9.42 -23.42 -1.28
CA ASN A 187 8.12 -23.85 -1.75
C ASN A 187 7.73 -23.08 -3.02
N VAL A 188 7.39 -23.82 -4.08
CA VAL A 188 6.99 -23.24 -5.37
C VAL A 188 5.69 -22.45 -5.24
N ASN A 189 4.78 -22.88 -4.36
CA ASN A 189 3.54 -22.17 -4.09
C ASN A 189 3.68 -21.34 -2.80
N PRO A 190 3.78 -20.00 -2.91
CA PRO A 190 3.94 -19.14 -1.73
C PRO A 190 2.67 -19.03 -0.87
N LEU A 191 1.53 -19.55 -1.35
CA LEU A 191 0.26 -19.63 -0.63
C LEU A 191 0.00 -21.01 -0.02
N ALA A 192 0.99 -21.92 -0.06
CA ALA A 192 0.88 -23.20 0.62
C ALA A 192 0.87 -23.02 2.16
N THR A 193 0.44 -24.06 2.87
CA THR A 193 0.32 -24.03 4.34
C THR A 193 1.63 -23.72 5.06
N GLU A 194 2.74 -24.33 4.64
CA GLU A 194 4.06 -24.16 5.29
C GLU A 194 4.60 -22.72 5.18
N PRO A 195 4.58 -22.07 4.00
CA PRO A 195 4.87 -20.64 3.90
C PRO A 195 3.91 -19.78 4.75
N LEU A 196 2.60 -20.02 4.70
CA LEU A 196 1.64 -19.23 5.48
C LEU A 196 1.84 -19.37 7.00
N GLN A 197 2.22 -20.55 7.49
CA GLN A 197 2.62 -20.76 8.89
C GLN A 197 3.86 -19.94 9.25
N THR A 198 4.88 -19.95 8.39
CA THR A 198 6.08 -19.13 8.60
C THR A 198 5.74 -17.64 8.62
N LEU A 199 4.81 -17.19 7.77
CA LEU A 199 4.33 -15.81 7.79
C LEU A 199 3.52 -15.48 9.03
N LEU A 200 2.71 -16.41 9.54
CA LEU A 200 1.97 -16.26 10.79
C LEU A 200 2.94 -16.08 11.97
N ASP A 201 4.01 -16.87 12.04
CA ASP A 201 5.03 -16.74 13.09
C ASP A 201 5.69 -15.35 13.01
N ARG A 202 6.09 -14.91 11.81
CA ARG A 202 6.67 -13.57 11.61
C ARG A 202 5.68 -12.46 11.95
N ALA A 203 4.43 -12.60 11.54
CA ALA A 203 3.37 -11.64 11.82
C ALA A 203 3.09 -11.55 13.33
N SER A 204 3.19 -12.66 14.06
CA SER A 204 3.05 -12.69 15.52
C SER A 204 4.16 -11.89 16.21
N HIS A 205 5.41 -12.01 15.75
CA HIS A 205 6.52 -11.20 16.27
C HIS A 205 6.31 -9.71 15.96
N ALA A 206 5.89 -9.38 14.73
CA ALA A 206 5.58 -8.01 14.34
C ALA A 206 4.40 -7.41 15.11
N ALA A 207 3.40 -8.23 15.46
CA ALA A 207 2.29 -7.81 16.31
C ALA A 207 2.76 -7.49 17.74
N VAL A 208 3.70 -8.24 18.31
CA VAL A 208 4.29 -7.89 19.61
C VAL A 208 5.13 -6.60 19.51
N GLU A 209 5.87 -6.42 18.42
CA GLU A 209 6.68 -5.22 18.19
C GLU A 209 5.82 -3.96 18.06
N SER A 210 4.69 -4.02 17.37
CA SER A 210 3.75 -2.89 17.27
C SER A 210 3.13 -2.51 18.63
N LEU A 211 3.08 -3.46 19.57
CA LEU A 211 2.62 -3.27 20.95
C LEU A 211 3.72 -2.82 21.91
N SER A 212 4.97 -2.70 21.47
CA SER A 212 6.14 -2.44 22.33
C SER A 212 5.96 -1.24 23.26
N THR A 213 5.40 -0.13 22.76
CA THR A 213 5.12 1.08 23.56
C THR A 213 4.09 0.80 24.66
N SER A 214 2.98 0.10 24.34
CA SER A 214 1.95 -0.27 25.32
C SER A 214 2.49 -1.27 26.35
N ILE A 215 3.30 -2.23 25.91
CA ILE A 215 3.98 -3.21 26.76
C ILE A 215 4.92 -2.50 27.72
N ALA A 216 5.78 -1.59 27.23
CA ALA A 216 6.73 -0.85 28.06
C ALA A 216 6.02 0.03 29.10
N ALA A 217 4.92 0.69 28.72
CA ALA A 217 4.12 1.50 29.63
C ALA A 217 3.49 0.64 30.74
N LEU A 218 2.93 -0.53 30.40
CA LEU A 218 2.38 -1.47 31.37
C LEU A 218 3.45 -2.08 32.27
N GLN A 219 4.61 -2.46 31.72
CA GLN A 219 5.75 -2.98 32.49
C GLN A 219 6.22 -1.96 33.53
N THR A 220 6.35 -0.70 33.14
CA THR A 220 6.76 0.38 34.05
C THR A 220 5.74 0.55 35.20
N ARG A 221 4.44 0.55 34.88
CA ARG A 221 3.37 0.67 35.88
C ARG A 221 3.33 -0.53 36.83
N THR A 222 3.36 -1.74 36.28
CA THR A 222 3.28 -3.00 37.05
C THR A 222 4.50 -3.21 37.93
N ALA A 223 5.71 -2.86 37.46
CA ALA A 223 6.93 -2.90 38.27
C ALA A 223 6.83 -2.01 39.52
N ARG A 224 6.28 -0.80 39.37
CA ARG A 224 6.05 0.11 40.51
C ARG A 224 5.04 -0.45 41.52
N HIS A 225 3.94 -1.06 41.03
CA HIS A 225 2.96 -1.67 41.92
C HIS A 225 3.52 -2.91 42.64
N LEU A 226 4.29 -3.73 41.93
CA LEU A 226 5.01 -4.87 42.50
C LEU A 226 5.93 -4.43 43.64
N GLU A 227 6.75 -3.40 43.43
CA GLU A 227 7.65 -2.87 44.46
C GLU A 227 6.90 -2.43 45.72
N LEU A 228 5.80 -1.69 45.56
CA LEU A 228 4.99 -1.21 46.69
C LEU A 228 4.32 -2.35 47.46
N ASP A 229 3.78 -3.34 46.75
CA ASP A 229 3.09 -4.47 47.39
C ASP A 229 4.07 -5.45 48.04
N LEU A 230 5.26 -5.67 47.45
CA LEU A 230 6.33 -6.41 48.11
C LEU A 230 6.82 -5.71 49.37
N ALA A 231 7.03 -4.39 49.35
CA ALA A 231 7.44 -3.64 50.53
C ALA A 231 6.40 -3.73 51.67
N ARG A 232 5.11 -3.67 51.34
CA ARG A 232 4.02 -3.86 52.32
C ARG A 232 4.00 -5.28 52.89
N LEU A 233 4.16 -6.29 52.03
CA LEU A 233 4.18 -7.70 52.41
C LEU A 233 5.38 -8.01 53.33
N GLU A 234 6.56 -7.54 52.95
CA GLU A 234 7.80 -7.71 53.71
C GLU A 234 7.70 -7.05 55.09
N SER A 235 7.15 -5.83 55.18
CA SER A 235 6.93 -5.16 56.46
C SER A 235 5.99 -5.95 57.38
N TYR A 236 4.86 -6.43 56.85
CA TYR A 236 3.86 -7.18 57.61
C TYR A 236 4.42 -8.49 58.17
N TYR A 237 5.08 -9.31 57.33
CA TYR A 237 5.64 -10.58 57.78
C TYR A 237 6.86 -10.41 58.67
N SER A 238 7.72 -9.41 58.42
CA SER A 238 8.82 -9.04 59.33
C SER A 238 8.33 -8.81 60.75
N ASP A 239 7.21 -8.08 60.92
CA ASP A 239 6.69 -7.75 62.24
C ASP A 239 6.11 -8.98 62.96
N ILE A 240 5.45 -9.87 62.21
CA ILE A 240 4.97 -11.16 62.72
C ILE A 240 6.13 -12.06 63.14
N GLU A 241 7.14 -12.22 62.27
CA GLU A 241 8.32 -13.03 62.56
C GLU A 241 9.05 -12.51 63.80
N LYS A 242 9.29 -11.18 63.89
CA LYS A 242 9.90 -10.54 65.06
C LYS A 242 9.07 -10.72 66.34
N ASP A 243 7.75 -10.68 66.27
CA ASP A 243 6.89 -10.94 67.43
C ASP A 243 6.97 -12.39 67.89
N ILE A 244 6.91 -13.36 66.96
CA ILE A 244 7.06 -14.78 67.27
C ILE A 244 8.45 -15.07 67.84
N GLU A 245 9.52 -14.52 67.25
CA GLU A 245 10.90 -14.67 67.74
C GLU A 245 11.07 -14.06 69.13
N ARG A 246 10.49 -12.89 69.41
CA ARG A 246 10.50 -12.29 70.75
C ARG A 246 9.80 -13.17 71.78
N ARG A 247 8.67 -13.80 71.42
CA ARG A 247 7.96 -14.75 72.28
C ARG A 247 8.76 -16.04 72.49
N LEU A 248 9.46 -16.50 71.47
CA LEU A 248 10.28 -17.72 71.50
C LEU A 248 11.49 -17.55 72.43
N LYS A 249 12.13 -16.36 72.42
CA LYS A 249 13.21 -16.01 73.36
C LYS A 249 12.77 -15.95 74.84
N ARG A 250 11.48 -15.70 75.10
CA ARG A 250 10.90 -15.60 76.45
C ARG A 250 10.19 -16.88 76.91
N ALA A 251 10.20 -17.93 76.10
CA ALA A 251 9.53 -19.18 76.44
C ALA A 251 10.44 -20.03 77.33
N ASP A 252 9.96 -20.39 78.52
CA ASP A 252 10.73 -21.14 79.50
C ASP A 252 10.52 -22.67 79.38
N ASP A 253 9.37 -23.08 78.82
CA ASP A 253 8.98 -24.48 78.59
C ASP A 253 9.25 -24.93 77.15
N GLU A 254 9.77 -26.14 77.00
CA GLU A 254 10.12 -26.80 75.74
C GLU A 254 8.90 -27.02 74.83
N SER A 255 7.75 -27.38 75.41
CA SER A 255 6.49 -27.52 74.65
C SER A 255 6.08 -26.21 73.97
N ARG A 256 6.25 -25.09 74.70
CA ARG A 256 5.94 -23.75 74.20
C ARG A 256 6.93 -23.29 73.13
N ARG A 257 8.23 -23.61 73.28
CA ARG A 257 9.25 -23.34 72.26
C ARG A 257 8.97 -24.10 70.96
N ALA A 258 8.65 -25.40 71.04
CA ALA A 258 8.34 -26.22 69.87
C ALA A 258 7.11 -25.70 69.09
N ASN A 259 6.06 -25.28 69.79
CA ASN A 259 4.87 -24.69 69.17
C ASN A 259 5.18 -23.34 68.48
N LEU A 260 5.91 -22.45 69.15
CA LEU A 260 6.32 -21.16 68.55
C LEU A 260 7.29 -21.34 67.36
N GLY A 261 8.20 -22.32 67.42
CA GLY A 261 9.09 -22.67 66.31
C GLY A 261 8.33 -23.19 65.10
N SER A 262 7.31 -24.02 65.32
CA SER A 262 6.41 -24.50 64.27
C SER A 262 5.63 -23.34 63.63
N LYS A 263 5.14 -22.39 64.45
CA LYS A 263 4.47 -21.17 63.96
C LYS A 263 5.39 -20.27 63.14
N LEU A 264 6.66 -20.14 63.53
CA LEU A 264 7.65 -19.36 62.77
C LEU A 264 7.93 -19.98 61.40
N LEU A 265 8.09 -21.31 61.34
CA LEU A 265 8.25 -22.04 60.08
C LEU A 265 7.02 -21.87 59.17
N ALA A 266 5.81 -22.00 59.73
CA ALA A 266 4.57 -21.79 58.99
C ALA A 266 4.46 -20.34 58.46
N ALA A 267 4.79 -19.34 59.29
CA ALA A 267 4.77 -17.93 58.87
C ALA A 267 5.76 -17.64 57.75
N ARG A 268 6.97 -18.22 57.79
CA ARG A 268 7.97 -18.08 56.71
C ARG A 268 7.56 -18.77 55.42
N ALA A 269 6.93 -19.95 55.53
CA ALA A 269 6.40 -20.65 54.37
C ALA A 269 5.26 -19.84 53.72
N ASP A 270 4.35 -19.29 54.51
CA ASP A 270 3.25 -18.44 54.03
C ASP A 270 3.77 -17.13 53.42
N HIS A 271 4.76 -16.49 54.05
CA HIS A 271 5.44 -15.32 53.48
C HIS A 271 6.04 -15.62 52.09
N THR A 272 6.75 -16.74 51.96
CA THR A 272 7.35 -17.16 50.69
C THR A 272 6.29 -17.43 49.62
N ALA A 273 5.20 -18.12 49.99
CA ALA A 273 4.09 -18.39 49.09
C ALA A 273 3.40 -17.09 48.65
N LYS A 274 3.13 -16.17 49.58
CA LYS A 274 2.50 -14.88 49.26
C LYS A 274 3.37 -13.98 48.40
N ARG A 275 4.68 -14.01 48.61
CA ARG A 275 5.63 -13.32 47.74
C ARG A 275 5.53 -13.85 46.30
N ALA A 276 5.54 -15.17 46.13
CA ALA A 276 5.38 -15.80 44.82
C ALA A 276 4.02 -15.45 44.17
N ASP A 277 2.93 -15.42 44.95
CA ASP A 277 1.60 -14.99 44.47
C ASP A 277 1.63 -13.55 43.93
N VAL A 278 2.27 -12.63 44.65
CA VAL A 278 2.39 -11.21 44.27
C VAL A 278 3.27 -11.07 43.01
N GLU A 279 4.42 -11.73 42.96
CA GLU A 279 5.29 -11.74 41.78
C GLU A 279 4.57 -12.32 40.55
N ALA A 280 3.80 -13.39 40.73
CA ALA A 280 3.02 -14.00 39.66
C ALA A 280 1.88 -13.09 39.17
N LYS A 281 1.19 -12.38 40.08
CA LYS A 281 0.12 -11.43 39.76
C LYS A 281 0.59 -10.30 38.85
N TYR A 282 1.79 -9.76 39.09
CA TYR A 282 2.34 -8.63 38.31
C TYR A 282 3.17 -9.06 37.10
N ARG A 283 3.32 -10.37 36.85
CA ARG A 283 3.99 -10.87 35.65
C ARG A 283 3.16 -10.60 34.41
N LEU A 284 3.61 -9.66 33.59
CA LEU A 284 2.99 -9.36 32.30
C LEU A 284 3.07 -10.57 31.36
N ARG A 285 1.90 -10.94 30.82
CA ARG A 285 1.73 -11.94 29.77
C ARG A 285 1.09 -11.28 28.54
N VAL A 286 1.56 -11.66 27.36
CA VAL A 286 0.98 -11.24 26.09
C VAL A 286 0.43 -12.48 25.41
N GLU A 287 -0.86 -12.53 25.21
CA GLU A 287 -1.55 -13.59 24.48
C GLU A 287 -2.03 -13.03 23.14
N LEU A 288 -1.74 -13.75 22.05
CA LEU A 288 -2.17 -13.40 20.70
C LEU A 288 -3.07 -14.52 20.17
N ASP A 289 -4.33 -14.18 19.91
CA ASP A 289 -5.27 -15.08 19.25
C ASP A 289 -5.47 -14.61 17.80
N LEU A 290 -5.15 -15.46 16.82
CA LEU A 290 -5.46 -15.16 15.42
C LEU A 290 -6.98 -15.18 15.23
N VAL A 291 -7.54 -14.03 14.84
CA VAL A 291 -8.98 -13.85 14.61
C VAL A 291 -9.35 -14.22 13.19
N ASN A 292 -8.59 -13.69 12.22
CA ASN A 292 -8.84 -13.95 10.81
C ASN A 292 -7.57 -13.73 9.96
N LEU A 293 -7.63 -14.26 8.73
CA LEU A 293 -6.61 -14.09 7.70
C LEU A 293 -7.28 -13.56 6.43
N ALA A 294 -6.83 -12.40 5.94
CA ALA A 294 -7.23 -11.90 4.63
C ALA A 294 -6.05 -11.98 3.64
N LEU A 295 -6.25 -12.68 2.54
CA LEU A 295 -5.32 -12.73 1.42
C LEU A 295 -5.73 -11.69 0.38
N ILE A 296 -4.84 -10.75 0.07
CA ILE A 296 -5.10 -9.67 -0.88
C ILE A 296 -4.19 -9.86 -2.09
N ALA A 297 -4.78 -10.18 -3.24
CA ALA A 297 -4.07 -10.35 -4.49
C ALA A 297 -3.99 -9.02 -5.24
N GLN A 298 -2.79 -8.66 -5.69
CA GLN A 298 -2.53 -7.43 -6.44
C GLN A 298 -1.67 -7.74 -7.69
N PRO A 299 -2.12 -7.34 -8.89
CA PRO A 299 -1.30 -7.37 -10.09
C PRO A 299 -0.15 -6.37 -10.01
N LYS A 300 1.07 -6.79 -10.35
CA LYS A 300 2.25 -5.91 -10.35
C LYS A 300 3.14 -6.13 -11.56
N LEU A 301 4.07 -5.19 -11.77
CA LEU A 301 5.14 -5.29 -12.75
C LEU A 301 6.44 -5.72 -12.07
N THR A 302 7.20 -6.56 -12.75
CA THR A 302 8.44 -7.15 -12.23
C THR A 302 9.54 -7.04 -13.27
N LEU A 303 10.76 -6.77 -12.83
CA LEU A 303 11.94 -6.75 -13.67
C LEU A 303 13.12 -7.41 -12.94
N SER A 304 13.72 -8.43 -13.53
CA SER A 304 14.92 -9.06 -12.95
C SER A 304 16.13 -8.16 -13.12
N MET A 305 16.78 -7.79 -12.01
CA MET A 305 18.02 -7.01 -12.01
C MET A 305 19.08 -7.72 -11.17
N GLN A 306 20.35 -7.45 -11.49
CA GLN A 306 21.51 -8.01 -10.81
C GLN A 306 22.14 -6.95 -9.92
N ILE A 307 22.39 -7.31 -8.67
CA ILE A 307 23.13 -6.50 -7.71
C ILE A 307 24.50 -7.15 -7.57
N GLU A 308 25.54 -6.42 -7.92
CA GLU A 308 26.88 -7.01 -8.01
C GLU A 308 27.98 -6.08 -7.52
N ASN A 309 29.07 -6.70 -7.09
CA ASN A 309 30.35 -6.05 -6.91
C ASN A 309 31.46 -6.99 -7.41
N ARG A 310 32.72 -6.64 -7.17
CA ARG A 310 33.87 -7.45 -7.63
C ARG A 310 33.94 -8.87 -7.04
N GLN A 311 33.15 -9.18 -6.02
CA GLN A 311 33.31 -10.38 -5.19
C GLN A 311 32.05 -11.24 -5.08
N ALA A 312 30.88 -10.64 -5.29
CA ALA A 312 29.58 -11.25 -5.08
C ALA A 312 28.60 -10.68 -6.11
N ASN A 313 27.62 -11.50 -6.48
CA ASN A 313 26.48 -11.06 -7.28
C ASN A 313 25.22 -11.79 -6.84
N VAL A 314 24.08 -11.13 -7.05
CA VAL A 314 22.78 -11.72 -6.73
C VAL A 314 21.71 -11.12 -7.64
N THR A 315 20.82 -11.95 -8.16
CA THR A 315 19.67 -11.49 -8.95
C THR A 315 18.46 -11.32 -8.04
N ARG A 316 17.75 -10.20 -8.21
CA ARG A 316 16.49 -9.92 -7.52
C ARG A 316 15.42 -9.40 -8.50
N PRO A 317 14.16 -9.82 -8.35
CA PRO A 317 13.06 -9.17 -9.01
C PRO A 317 12.82 -7.81 -8.35
N ILE A 318 12.95 -6.77 -9.13
CA ILE A 318 12.47 -5.44 -8.78
C ILE A 318 10.98 -5.40 -9.07
N VAL A 319 10.20 -5.01 -8.07
CA VAL A 319 8.74 -4.98 -8.17
C VAL A 319 8.27 -3.53 -8.20
N TRP A 320 7.53 -3.17 -9.25
CA TRP A 320 6.81 -1.90 -9.31
C TRP A 320 5.38 -2.12 -8.83
N ASP A 321 5.00 -1.40 -7.78
CA ASP A 321 3.66 -1.40 -7.24
C ASP A 321 2.82 -0.32 -7.95
N PRO A 322 1.83 -0.71 -8.77
CA PRO A 322 1.01 0.25 -9.50
C PRO A 322 0.00 1.01 -8.62
N LEU A 323 -0.34 0.47 -7.44
CA LEU A 323 -1.21 1.17 -6.48
C LEU A 323 -0.43 2.29 -5.80
N ARG A 324 0.76 1.97 -5.28
CA ARG A 324 1.64 2.93 -4.59
C ARG A 324 2.42 3.84 -5.52
N ARG A 325 2.45 3.51 -6.82
CA ARG A 325 3.28 4.18 -7.83
C ARG A 325 4.73 4.30 -7.38
N ALA A 326 5.25 3.22 -6.80
CA ALA A 326 6.60 3.15 -6.26
C ALA A 326 7.22 1.78 -6.51
N VAL A 327 8.54 1.72 -6.53
CA VAL A 327 9.27 0.44 -6.50
C VAL A 327 9.21 -0.07 -5.06
N GLU A 328 8.79 -1.32 -4.89
CA GLU A 328 8.73 -1.93 -3.56
C GLU A 328 10.13 -2.09 -2.97
N PRO A 329 10.33 -1.78 -1.68
CA PRO A 329 11.61 -2.00 -1.03
C PRO A 329 11.98 -3.49 -1.05
N LEU A 330 13.28 -3.78 -1.20
CA LEU A 330 13.80 -5.14 -1.11
C LEU A 330 13.89 -5.58 0.36
N ALA A 331 13.62 -6.84 0.64
CA ALA A 331 13.77 -7.39 1.98
C ALA A 331 15.24 -7.75 2.28
N CYS A 332 15.65 -7.53 3.53
CA CYS A 332 16.91 -8.06 4.06
C CYS A 332 16.82 -9.59 4.19
N ASP A 333 17.81 -10.32 3.67
CA ASP A 333 17.85 -11.80 3.73
C ASP A 333 18.04 -12.36 5.17
N VAL A 334 18.32 -11.49 6.15
CA VAL A 334 18.54 -11.88 7.56
C VAL A 334 17.35 -11.52 8.44
N CYS A 335 16.92 -10.26 8.43
CA CYS A 335 15.84 -9.78 9.31
C CYS A 335 14.50 -9.62 8.59
N PHE A 336 14.44 -9.85 7.27
CA PHE A 336 13.25 -9.70 6.42
C PHE A 336 12.59 -8.30 6.45
N GLN A 337 13.24 -7.30 7.05
CA GLN A 337 12.75 -5.94 7.05
C GLN A 337 12.94 -5.31 5.66
N PRO A 338 11.95 -4.57 5.15
CA PRO A 338 12.05 -3.87 3.89
C PRO A 338 13.08 -2.73 4.00
N SER A 339 13.92 -2.56 2.97
CA SER A 339 14.87 -1.46 2.92
C SER A 339 15.20 -1.05 1.48
N THR A 340 15.38 0.26 1.29
CA THR A 340 15.93 0.83 0.06
C THR A 340 17.46 0.94 0.09
N LYS A 341 18.09 0.77 1.26
CA LYS A 341 19.53 0.83 1.47
C LYS A 341 20.08 -0.50 1.98
N LEU A 342 20.65 -1.30 1.08
CA LEU A 342 21.13 -2.66 1.36
C LEU A 342 22.61 -2.82 1.00
N PHE A 343 23.24 -3.81 1.60
CA PHE A 343 24.63 -4.19 1.36
C PHE A 343 24.69 -5.62 0.83
N LEU A 344 25.61 -5.85 -0.11
CA LEU A 344 25.86 -7.19 -0.65
C LEU A 344 26.96 -7.88 0.16
N CYS A 345 26.59 -8.91 0.92
CA CYS A 345 27.51 -9.78 1.64
C CYS A 345 28.41 -10.56 0.67
N ALA A 346 29.61 -10.94 1.11
CA ALA A 346 30.54 -11.78 0.34
C ALA A 346 29.99 -13.16 -0.06
N ASN A 347 28.88 -13.60 0.57
CA ASN A 347 28.17 -14.85 0.24
C ASN A 347 26.83 -14.58 -0.47
N ASN A 348 26.72 -13.50 -1.24
CA ASN A 348 25.57 -13.16 -2.10
C ASN A 348 24.25 -12.86 -1.37
N HIS A 349 24.28 -12.60 -0.05
CA HIS A 349 23.11 -12.13 0.69
C HIS A 349 22.96 -10.60 0.64
N LEU A 350 21.75 -10.10 0.48
CA LEU A 350 21.41 -8.68 0.62
C LEU A 350 20.95 -8.38 2.03
N VAL A 351 21.61 -7.44 2.70
CA VAL A 351 21.33 -7.15 4.11
C VAL A 351 21.25 -5.67 4.42
N CYS A 352 20.39 -5.31 5.38
CA CYS A 352 20.34 -3.95 5.91
C CYS A 352 21.56 -3.66 6.79
N GLY A 353 21.80 -2.37 7.08
CA GLY A 353 22.95 -1.93 7.89
C GLY A 353 23.01 -2.59 9.28
N ASN A 354 21.85 -2.88 9.89
CA ASN A 354 21.78 -3.52 11.21
C ASN A 354 22.17 -5.00 11.21
N CYS A 355 22.07 -5.66 10.05
CA CYS A 355 22.38 -7.09 9.86
C CYS A 355 23.79 -7.33 9.31
N LEU A 356 24.60 -6.29 9.17
CA LEU A 356 26.02 -6.42 8.86
C LEU A 356 26.78 -6.97 10.07
N ALA A 357 27.63 -7.96 9.80
CA ALA A 357 28.66 -8.40 10.71
C ALA A 357 29.92 -7.53 10.54
N PRO A 358 30.86 -7.56 11.48
CA PRO A 358 32.11 -6.82 11.38
C PRO A 358 32.88 -7.13 10.08
N GLN A 359 33.50 -6.11 9.49
CA GLN A 359 34.28 -6.27 8.26
C GLN A 359 35.59 -7.01 8.53
N CYS A 360 35.98 -7.94 7.65
CA CYS A 360 37.29 -8.59 7.73
C CYS A 360 38.42 -7.55 7.63
N VAL A 361 39.34 -7.55 8.59
CA VAL A 361 40.42 -6.56 8.65
C VAL A 361 41.39 -6.67 7.47
N ASP A 362 41.63 -7.88 6.95
CA ASP A 362 42.60 -8.14 5.88
C ASP A 362 42.00 -7.88 4.49
N CYS A 363 40.94 -8.59 4.12
CA CYS A 363 40.38 -8.50 2.77
C CYS A 363 39.29 -7.44 2.59
N LYS A 364 38.92 -6.72 3.67
CA LYS A 364 37.86 -5.69 3.71
C LYS A 364 36.49 -6.18 3.21
N ARG A 365 36.27 -7.49 3.25
CA ARG A 365 34.98 -8.10 2.87
C ARG A 365 33.96 -7.89 3.98
N VAL A 366 32.73 -7.57 3.59
CA VAL A 366 31.59 -7.46 4.49
C VAL A 366 30.84 -8.78 4.52
N TYR A 367 30.39 -9.17 5.70
CA TYR A 367 29.58 -10.36 5.93
C TYR A 367 28.28 -9.95 6.62
N CYS A 368 27.25 -10.76 6.50
CA CYS A 368 26.03 -10.61 7.28
C CYS A 368 26.08 -11.47 8.54
N ARG A 369 25.19 -11.21 9.50
CA ARG A 369 25.07 -12.03 10.72
C ARG A 369 24.81 -13.52 10.45
N ALA A 370 24.06 -13.86 9.39
CA ALA A 370 23.87 -15.25 8.98
C ALA A 370 25.16 -15.93 8.48
N CYS A 371 26.15 -15.14 8.05
CA CYS A 371 27.47 -15.60 7.63
C CYS A 371 28.56 -15.28 8.67
N GLU A 372 28.18 -14.94 9.90
CA GLU A 372 29.14 -14.58 10.95
C GLU A 372 30.08 -15.74 11.29
N SER A 373 29.64 -16.98 11.10
CA SER A 373 30.47 -18.19 11.24
C SER A 373 31.64 -18.26 10.26
N GLU A 374 31.66 -17.43 9.21
CA GLU A 374 32.79 -17.27 8.28
C GLU A 374 33.86 -16.29 8.79
N LEU A 375 33.58 -15.60 9.89
CA LEU A 375 34.50 -14.73 10.59
C LEU A 375 35.04 -15.45 11.83
N THR A 376 36.32 -15.21 12.10
CA THR A 376 36.98 -15.54 13.36
C THR A 376 37.73 -14.31 13.85
N THR A 377 38.38 -14.39 15.01
CA THR A 377 39.17 -13.29 15.56
C THR A 377 40.66 -13.62 15.49
N CYS A 378 41.46 -12.59 15.21
CA CYS A 378 42.91 -12.70 15.31
C CYS A 378 43.33 -12.86 16.77
N VAL A 379 44.06 -13.91 17.13
CA VAL A 379 44.46 -14.15 18.55
C VAL A 379 45.32 -13.04 19.15
N VAL A 380 45.98 -12.22 18.31
CA VAL A 380 46.91 -11.15 18.70
C VAL A 380 46.19 -9.83 18.97
N CYS A 381 45.20 -9.45 18.15
CA CYS A 381 44.55 -8.13 18.23
C CYS A 381 43.02 -8.17 18.33
N ASP A 382 42.43 -9.36 18.41
CA ASP A 382 40.98 -9.62 18.54
C ASP A 382 40.10 -9.02 17.43
N ARG A 383 40.70 -8.49 16.36
CA ARG A 383 40.00 -7.97 15.17
C ARG A 383 39.46 -9.13 14.32
N PRO A 384 38.29 -8.94 13.68
CA PRO A 384 37.66 -9.95 12.83
C PRO A 384 38.46 -10.24 11.55
N VAL A 385 38.66 -11.51 11.25
CA VAL A 385 39.34 -12.03 10.04
C VAL A 385 38.46 -13.14 9.45
N CYS A 386 38.18 -13.12 8.15
CA CYS A 386 37.43 -14.21 7.54
C CYS A 386 38.29 -15.46 7.36
N LYS A 387 37.67 -16.65 7.34
CA LYS A 387 38.37 -17.93 7.13
C LYS A 387 39.31 -17.93 5.92
N LYS A 388 38.93 -17.24 4.84
CA LYS A 388 39.74 -17.12 3.61
C LYS A 388 41.01 -16.27 3.77
N SER A 389 41.04 -15.35 4.72
CA SER A 389 42.21 -14.48 4.97
C SER A 389 42.96 -14.86 6.25
N LEU A 390 42.46 -15.86 6.98
CA LEU A 390 43.05 -16.32 8.22
C LEU A 390 44.41 -16.95 7.95
N THR A 391 45.44 -16.42 8.58
CA THR A 391 46.79 -16.99 8.51
C THR A 391 47.01 -17.87 9.73
N HIS A 392 47.26 -19.15 9.51
CA HIS A 392 47.56 -20.10 10.58
C HIS A 392 49.04 -20.04 10.96
N CYS A 393 49.32 -19.91 12.26
CA CYS A 393 50.68 -20.01 12.77
C CYS A 393 51.24 -21.43 12.52
N ARG A 394 52.45 -21.54 11.96
CA ARG A 394 53.06 -22.85 11.66
C ARG A 394 53.44 -23.64 12.90
N GLU A 395 53.59 -23.00 14.05
CA GLU A 395 54.04 -23.62 15.29
C GLU A 395 52.88 -24.11 16.16
N CYS A 396 51.77 -23.36 16.24
CA CYS A 396 50.66 -23.66 17.14
C CYS A 396 49.27 -23.68 16.49
N ASP A 397 49.20 -23.51 15.16
CA ASP A 397 47.98 -23.50 14.34
C ASP A 397 46.92 -22.45 14.72
N ARG A 398 47.27 -21.47 15.57
CA ARG A 398 46.37 -20.37 15.95
C ARG A 398 46.19 -19.41 14.77
N GLY A 399 44.97 -18.93 14.59
CA GLY A 399 44.59 -17.99 13.53
C GLY A 399 44.99 -16.54 13.82
N THR A 400 45.66 -15.89 12.87
CA THR A 400 46.10 -14.50 12.94
C THR A 400 45.69 -13.73 11.69
N CYS A 401 45.55 -12.40 11.80
CA CYS A 401 45.49 -11.52 10.64
C CYS A 401 46.86 -11.40 9.99
N ARG A 402 46.92 -11.00 8.72
CA ARG A 402 48.18 -10.93 7.96
C ARG A 402 49.24 -10.06 8.63
N GLU A 403 48.84 -8.94 9.23
CA GLU A 403 49.73 -8.01 9.95
C GLU A 403 50.39 -8.66 11.19
N HIS A 404 49.75 -9.67 11.78
CA HIS A 404 50.16 -10.25 13.06
C HIS A 404 50.61 -11.72 12.94
N ALA A 405 50.82 -12.22 11.72
CA ALA A 405 51.26 -13.60 11.48
C ALA A 405 52.56 -13.95 12.22
N THR A 406 53.45 -12.98 12.45
CA THR A 406 54.73 -13.14 13.15
C THR A 406 54.66 -12.87 14.66
N LEU A 407 53.52 -12.41 15.19
CA LEU A 407 53.37 -12.01 16.60
C LEU A 407 52.68 -13.07 17.48
N CYS A 408 52.41 -14.25 16.92
CA CYS A 408 51.69 -15.34 17.61
C CYS A 408 52.48 -15.96 18.79
N HIS A 409 53.81 -15.83 18.79
CA HIS A 409 54.72 -16.35 19.84
C HIS A 409 55.66 -15.27 20.39
N ALA A 410 55.35 -13.98 20.18
CA ALA A 410 56.25 -12.89 20.49
C ALA A 410 56.44 -12.63 22.00
N ASP A 411 55.59 -13.19 22.87
CA ASP A 411 55.71 -13.12 24.34
C ASP A 411 55.84 -14.54 24.92
N ASP A 412 57.07 -15.08 25.01
CA ASP A 412 57.38 -16.38 25.62
C ASP A 412 56.50 -17.55 25.14
N GLY A 413 56.20 -17.60 23.84
CA GLY A 413 55.35 -18.65 23.25
C GLY A 413 53.84 -18.37 23.30
N GLN A 414 53.42 -17.23 23.86
CA GLN A 414 52.05 -16.72 23.81
C GLN A 414 51.88 -15.59 22.77
N PRO A 415 50.64 -15.33 22.30
CA PRO A 415 50.35 -14.25 21.37
C PRO A 415 50.53 -12.92 22.10
N ARG A 416 51.35 -12.04 21.53
CA ARG A 416 51.56 -10.70 22.08
C ARG A 416 50.29 -9.87 21.91
N LYS A 417 49.48 -9.73 22.96
CA LYS A 417 48.23 -8.96 22.89
C LYS A 417 48.53 -7.49 22.60
N VAL A 418 48.13 -7.05 21.41
CA VAL A 418 48.19 -5.63 21.03
C VAL A 418 46.86 -5.01 21.44
N THR A 419 46.84 -4.27 22.55
CA THR A 419 45.68 -3.44 22.91
C THR A 419 45.51 -2.38 21.83
N ALA A 420 44.53 -2.58 20.96
CA ALA A 420 44.17 -1.61 19.95
C ALA A 420 43.53 -0.39 20.64
N ASP A 421 44.13 0.80 20.47
CA ASP A 421 43.44 2.06 20.73
C ASP A 421 42.20 2.10 19.82
N LEU A 422 41.02 1.95 20.43
CA LEU A 422 39.72 2.05 19.76
C LEU A 422 39.44 3.52 19.45
N SER A 423 40.02 4.05 18.38
CA SER A 423 39.49 5.26 17.74
C SER A 423 38.31 4.87 16.84
N PRO A 424 37.11 5.43 17.02
CA PRO A 424 35.98 5.14 16.14
C PRO A 424 36.30 5.63 14.73
N VAL A 425 36.08 4.78 13.73
CA VAL A 425 36.07 5.18 12.32
C VAL A 425 34.94 6.19 12.14
N ALA A 426 35.29 7.44 11.85
CA ALA A 426 34.36 8.52 11.61
C ALA A 426 33.41 8.20 10.44
N PRO A 427 32.12 8.59 10.50
CA PRO A 427 31.23 8.51 9.35
C PRO A 427 31.75 9.37 8.19
N LEU A 428 31.57 8.89 6.96
CA LEU A 428 31.80 9.65 5.72
C LEU A 428 30.93 10.92 5.73
N VAL A 429 31.54 12.08 5.99
CA VAL A 429 30.92 13.40 5.88
C VAL A 429 31.17 13.95 4.48
N SER A 430 30.09 14.26 3.74
CA SER A 430 30.11 15.02 2.50
C SER A 430 30.36 16.50 2.78
N SER A 431 31.43 17.08 2.23
CA SER A 431 31.73 18.50 2.35
C SER A 431 30.97 19.32 1.30
N SER A 432 30.11 20.23 1.76
CA SER A 432 29.56 21.35 0.95
C SER A 432 30.36 22.64 1.19
N PRO A 433 30.51 23.54 0.19
CA PRO A 433 31.28 24.78 0.33
C PRO A 433 30.52 25.92 1.06
N PRO A 434 31.23 26.94 1.57
CA PRO A 434 30.69 27.92 2.51
C PRO A 434 29.88 29.04 1.84
N ILE A 435 28.79 29.44 2.50
CA ILE A 435 27.91 30.57 2.15
C ILE A 435 28.54 31.89 2.65
N ALA A 436 28.57 32.88 1.77
CA ALA A 436 29.07 34.23 2.02
C ALA A 436 28.06 35.13 2.76
N ALA A 437 28.61 36.09 3.49
CA ALA A 437 27.94 37.01 4.40
C ALA A 437 27.01 38.05 3.74
N THR A 438 25.93 38.38 4.45
CA THR A 438 24.99 39.48 4.16
C THR A 438 25.46 40.83 4.74
N PRO A 439 25.11 41.99 4.12
CA PRO A 439 25.38 43.33 4.67
C PRO A 439 24.21 43.92 5.52
N PRO A 440 24.43 45.06 6.21
CA PRO A 440 23.71 45.49 7.43
C PRO A 440 22.52 46.46 7.17
N PRO A 441 21.77 46.89 8.21
CA PRO A 441 20.39 47.36 8.10
C PRO A 441 20.25 48.86 7.85
N ARG A 442 19.15 49.27 7.22
CA ARG A 442 18.75 50.69 7.07
C ARG A 442 17.49 51.03 7.86
N THR A 443 17.74 51.84 8.89
CA THR A 443 17.02 53.03 9.42
C THR A 443 15.53 53.23 9.17
N ALA A 444 14.86 53.52 10.30
CA ALA A 444 13.49 53.99 10.48
C ALA A 444 13.16 55.32 9.76
N SER A 445 11.87 55.51 9.46
CA SER A 445 11.26 56.82 9.23
C SER A 445 9.83 56.82 9.78
N ALA A 446 9.54 57.85 10.59
CA ALA A 446 8.30 58.11 11.32
C ALA A 446 7.30 58.95 10.45
N PRO A 447 6.05 59.18 10.91
CA PRO A 447 4.84 59.29 10.07
C PRO A 447 4.27 60.71 9.92
N ALA A 448 3.38 60.91 8.92
CA ALA A 448 2.30 61.93 8.89
C ALA A 448 1.45 61.80 7.59
N PRO A 449 0.28 62.46 7.44
CA PRO A 449 -0.86 62.59 8.36
C PRO A 449 -2.21 62.19 7.71
N LYS A 450 -3.25 62.10 8.54
CA LYS A 450 -4.66 61.80 8.23
C LYS A 450 -5.28 62.76 7.18
N LYS A 451 -6.13 62.23 6.29
CA LYS A 451 -7.20 62.97 5.61
C LYS A 451 -8.55 62.26 5.72
N LEU A 452 -9.57 63.08 5.96
CA LEU A 452 -10.96 62.76 6.26
C LEU A 452 -11.77 62.30 5.02
N ALA A 453 -12.85 61.57 5.33
CA ALA A 453 -13.76 60.82 4.46
C ALA A 453 -14.58 61.64 3.43
N PRO A 454 -15.34 60.93 2.58
CA PRO A 454 -16.76 61.27 2.48
C PRO A 454 -17.71 60.05 2.62
N LYS A 455 -18.84 60.32 3.29
CA LYS A 455 -20.02 59.46 3.50
C LYS A 455 -20.56 58.88 2.18
N LYS A 456 -20.89 57.58 2.19
CA LYS A 456 -21.85 56.98 1.24
C LYS A 456 -22.92 56.17 1.96
N VAL A 457 -24.06 56.15 1.30
CA VAL A 457 -25.44 55.94 1.75
C VAL A 457 -25.74 54.48 2.13
N ALA A 458 -26.59 54.30 3.15
CA ALA A 458 -27.01 53.00 3.67
C ALA A 458 -27.98 52.26 2.71
N PRO A 459 -27.81 50.94 2.49
CA PRO A 459 -28.82 50.09 1.87
C PRO A 459 -29.91 49.67 2.89
N PRO A 460 -31.07 49.18 2.41
CA PRO A 460 -32.21 48.83 3.28
C PRO A 460 -31.92 47.57 4.11
N PRO A 461 -32.65 47.36 5.22
CA PRO A 461 -32.31 46.36 6.22
C PRO A 461 -32.49 44.96 5.63
N THR A 462 -31.37 44.28 5.40
CA THR A 462 -31.34 42.83 5.23
C THR A 462 -31.75 42.23 6.56
N VAL A 463 -32.79 41.39 6.55
CA VAL A 463 -33.20 40.58 7.72
C VAL A 463 -31.96 39.82 8.18
N GLN A 464 -31.39 40.22 9.32
CA GLN A 464 -30.21 39.55 9.85
C GLN A 464 -30.62 38.12 10.25
N PRO A 465 -29.96 37.09 9.71
CA PRO A 465 -30.15 35.73 10.20
C PRO A 465 -29.83 35.72 11.70
N ARG A 466 -30.72 35.12 12.50
CA ARG A 466 -30.53 34.97 13.94
C ARG A 466 -29.15 34.38 14.21
N ASP A 467 -28.35 35.03 15.07
CA ASP A 467 -27.03 34.53 15.51
C ASP A 467 -27.19 33.08 16.00
N PRO A 468 -26.66 32.09 15.28
CA PRO A 468 -26.83 30.67 15.63
C PRO A 468 -26.10 30.29 16.93
N GLY A 469 -25.36 31.23 17.54
CA GLY A 469 -24.71 31.00 18.82
C GLY A 469 -23.39 30.23 18.70
N TYR A 470 -22.84 30.11 17.49
CA TYR A 470 -21.63 29.33 17.23
C TYR A 470 -20.38 29.98 17.84
N ARG A 471 -19.42 29.14 18.21
CA ARG A 471 -18.05 29.53 18.60
C ARG A 471 -17.03 28.69 17.85
N LEU A 472 -15.85 29.24 17.61
CA LEU A 472 -14.73 28.54 16.98
C LEU A 472 -13.65 28.22 18.01
N GLU A 473 -13.28 26.95 18.08
CA GLU A 473 -12.22 26.44 18.93
C GLU A 473 -11.11 25.84 18.06
N VAL A 474 -9.93 26.45 18.05
CA VAL A 474 -8.76 25.97 17.30
C VAL A 474 -7.82 25.24 18.26
N GLN A 475 -7.43 24.02 17.91
CA GLN A 475 -6.52 23.16 18.65
C GLN A 475 -5.26 22.94 17.82
N VAL A 476 -4.10 23.22 18.39
CA VAL A 476 -2.78 23.02 17.78
C VAL A 476 -2.14 21.80 18.43
N GLU A 477 -1.89 20.76 17.63
CA GLU A 477 -1.16 19.58 18.05
C GLU A 477 0.35 19.88 18.13
N THR A 478 1.01 19.32 19.12
CA THR A 478 2.44 19.60 19.38
C THR A 478 3.38 18.52 18.86
N LEU A 479 2.88 17.31 18.63
CA LEU A 479 3.67 16.16 18.17
C LEU A 479 3.55 15.95 16.66
N THR A 480 2.40 16.28 16.07
CA THR A 480 2.13 16.20 14.64
C THR A 480 1.93 17.59 14.08
N PRO A 481 2.23 17.83 12.79
CA PRO A 481 2.01 19.13 12.18
C PRO A 481 0.54 19.30 11.77
N LEU A 482 -0.35 19.25 12.76
CA LEU A 482 -1.80 19.28 12.60
C LEU A 482 -2.40 20.44 13.39
N VAL A 483 -3.32 21.16 12.75
CA VAL A 483 -4.16 22.18 13.38
C VAL A 483 -5.62 21.86 13.09
N VAL A 484 -6.44 21.77 14.13
CA VAL A 484 -7.86 21.39 14.02
C VAL A 484 -8.72 22.54 14.53
N ALA A 485 -9.74 22.94 13.78
CA ALA A 485 -10.73 23.91 14.22
C ALA A 485 -12.12 23.28 14.29
N PHE A 486 -12.76 23.45 15.44
CA PHE A 486 -14.11 22.98 15.73
C PHE A 486 -15.08 24.16 15.77
N VAL A 487 -16.12 24.10 14.95
CA VAL A 487 -17.30 24.97 15.06
C VAL A 487 -18.28 24.31 16.00
N LEU A 488 -18.51 24.94 17.15
CA LEU A 488 -19.33 24.39 18.23
C LEU A 488 -20.60 25.21 18.39
N ALA A 489 -21.75 24.53 18.48
CA ALA A 489 -23.02 25.09 18.89
C ALA A 489 -23.16 25.20 20.40
N LYS A 490 -24.27 25.81 20.85
CA LYS A 490 -24.65 25.84 22.26
C LYS A 490 -24.70 24.40 22.82
N GLY A 491 -24.03 24.17 23.95
CA GLY A 491 -23.90 22.84 24.55
C GLY A 491 -22.70 22.03 24.06
N ASN A 492 -21.71 22.65 23.41
CA ASN A 492 -20.50 22.01 22.87
C ASN A 492 -20.77 20.92 21.81
N ARG A 493 -21.94 20.96 21.16
CA ARG A 493 -22.22 20.08 20.01
C ARG A 493 -21.41 20.55 18.81
N GLU A 494 -20.63 19.65 18.24
CA GLU A 494 -19.86 19.89 17.03
C GLU A 494 -20.79 20.03 15.82
N VAL A 495 -20.58 21.11 15.04
CA VAL A 495 -21.32 21.39 13.81
C VAL A 495 -20.43 21.17 12.60
N ALA A 496 -19.16 21.55 12.72
CA ALA A 496 -18.15 21.32 11.70
C ALA A 496 -16.77 21.21 12.32
N GLN A 497 -15.91 20.40 11.71
CA GLN A 497 -14.50 20.28 12.02
C GLN A 497 -13.68 20.51 10.74
N ARG A 498 -12.66 21.37 10.81
CA ARG A 498 -11.70 21.59 9.72
C ARG A 498 -10.29 21.37 10.21
N GLN A 499 -9.52 20.58 9.48
CA GLN A 499 -8.15 20.22 9.80
C GLN A 499 -7.22 20.79 8.73
N TRP A 500 -6.07 21.29 9.17
CA TRP A 500 -4.95 21.70 8.33
C TRP A 500 -3.72 20.90 8.77
N GLU A 501 -3.24 20.03 7.90
CA GLU A 501 -2.07 19.19 8.13
C GLU A 501 -0.97 19.58 7.15
N LEU A 502 0.23 19.87 7.66
CA LEU A 502 1.39 20.07 6.80
C LEU A 502 1.94 18.71 6.36
N THR A 503 1.82 18.43 5.06
CA THR A 503 2.35 17.22 4.41
C THR A 503 3.55 17.58 3.54
N GLU A 504 4.18 16.55 2.96
CA GLU A 504 5.23 16.74 1.96
C GLU A 504 4.72 17.37 0.64
N GLU A 505 3.42 17.43 0.41
CA GLU A 505 2.82 17.97 -0.83
C GLU A 505 2.21 19.36 -0.65
N GLY A 506 2.11 19.85 0.59
CA GLY A 506 1.51 21.15 0.90
C GLY A 506 0.80 21.15 2.25
N ILE A 507 -0.18 22.03 2.42
CA ILE A 507 -1.08 21.98 3.58
C ILE A 507 -2.38 21.31 3.13
N ALA A 508 -2.58 20.06 3.53
CA ALA A 508 -3.81 19.32 3.27
C ALA A 508 -4.94 19.85 4.16
N VAL A 509 -6.09 20.15 3.54
CA VAL A 509 -7.29 20.62 4.24
C VAL A 509 -8.36 19.53 4.19
N GLN A 510 -8.76 19.06 5.36
CA GLN A 510 -9.89 18.13 5.50
C GLN A 510 -11.01 18.82 6.24
N CYS A 511 -12.25 18.70 5.76
CA CYS A 511 -13.39 19.33 6.38
C CYS A 511 -14.53 18.32 6.58
N LEU A 512 -14.89 18.08 7.84
CA LEU A 512 -16.05 17.30 8.26
C LEU A 512 -17.14 18.30 8.66
N CYS A 513 -17.93 18.75 7.69
CA CYS A 513 -19.07 19.62 7.94
C CYS A 513 -20.35 19.07 7.32
N GLU A 514 -21.48 19.74 7.59
CA GLU A 514 -22.79 19.37 7.11
C GLU A 514 -22.93 19.31 5.57
N LYS A 515 -21.97 19.88 4.84
CA LYS A 515 -21.91 19.84 3.37
C LYS A 515 -21.33 18.52 2.82
N GLY A 516 -20.75 17.68 3.68
CA GLY A 516 -20.17 16.38 3.30
C GLY A 516 -19.19 16.49 2.13
N TRP A 517 -19.38 15.64 1.11
CA TRP A 517 -18.56 15.60 -0.10
C TRP A 517 -18.67 16.87 -0.98
N GLN A 518 -19.70 17.71 -0.76
CA GLN A 518 -19.87 18.98 -1.47
C GLN A 518 -19.10 20.14 -0.82
N CYS A 519 -18.40 19.89 0.29
CA CYS A 519 -17.59 20.90 0.94
C CYS A 519 -16.39 21.26 0.06
N ALA A 520 -16.40 22.46 -0.53
CA ALA A 520 -15.31 22.96 -1.37
C ALA A 520 -13.94 23.04 -0.66
N ALA A 521 -13.92 23.03 0.68
CA ALA A 521 -12.69 23.04 1.48
C ALA A 521 -12.14 21.64 1.76
N SER A 522 -12.94 20.58 1.63
CA SER A 522 -12.48 19.22 1.89
C SER A 522 -11.68 18.68 0.72
N GLY A 523 -10.47 18.16 0.96
CA GLY A 523 -9.56 17.72 -0.08
C GLY A 523 -8.82 18.85 -0.79
N MET A 524 -8.94 20.10 -0.29
CA MET A 524 -8.15 21.22 -0.81
C MET A 524 -6.70 21.07 -0.34
N MET A 525 -5.76 21.39 -1.22
CA MET A 525 -4.34 21.47 -0.89
C MET A 525 -3.89 22.93 -1.04
N LEU A 526 -3.29 23.50 0.02
CA LEU A 526 -2.80 24.87 0.02
C LEU A 526 -1.28 24.89 -0.11
N LEU A 527 -0.75 25.81 -0.90
CA LEU A 527 0.69 26.08 -0.97
C LEU A 527 1.18 26.67 0.37
N PRO A 528 2.11 26.02 1.09
CA PRO A 528 2.58 26.55 2.36
C PRO A 528 3.40 27.83 2.18
N GLU A 529 3.17 28.84 3.02
CA GLU A 529 4.01 30.04 3.07
C GLU A 529 5.32 29.82 3.85
N SER A 530 6.23 30.81 3.81
CA SER A 530 7.48 30.78 4.59
C SER A 530 7.25 30.70 6.10
N VAL A 531 8.27 30.30 6.88
CA VAL A 531 8.22 30.22 8.36
C VAL A 531 7.69 31.50 9.02
N ASN A 532 7.95 32.67 8.41
CA ASN A 532 7.53 33.98 8.92
C ASN A 532 6.07 34.34 8.61
N ARG A 533 5.41 33.63 7.69
CA ARG A 533 4.05 33.95 7.22
C ARG A 533 3.05 32.82 7.36
N ILE A 534 3.51 31.59 7.58
CA ILE A 534 2.66 30.40 7.77
C ILE A 534 1.60 30.57 8.88
N GLU A 535 1.93 31.27 9.97
CA GLU A 535 0.96 31.59 11.03
C GLU A 535 -0.13 32.55 10.54
N SER A 536 0.23 33.57 9.75
CA SER A 536 -0.73 34.49 9.13
C SER A 536 -1.59 33.82 8.06
N GLN A 537 -1.02 32.84 7.33
CA GLN A 537 -1.75 32.02 6.37
C GLN A 537 -2.86 31.23 7.08
N LEU A 538 -2.54 30.50 8.16
CA LEU A 538 -3.55 29.77 8.93
C LEU A 538 -4.57 30.69 9.62
N GLU A 539 -4.14 31.85 10.14
CA GLU A 539 -5.08 32.85 10.68
C GLU A 539 -6.08 33.36 9.62
N SER A 540 -5.64 33.51 8.36
CA SER A 540 -6.53 33.82 7.24
C SER A 540 -7.52 32.68 6.95
N GLU A 541 -7.07 31.42 7.02
CA GLU A 541 -7.97 30.27 6.87
C GLU A 541 -9.01 30.17 8.00
N PHE A 542 -8.62 30.49 9.24
CA PHE A 542 -9.57 30.58 10.36
C PHE A 542 -10.57 31.71 10.14
N ALA A 543 -10.14 32.86 9.60
CA ALA A 543 -11.03 33.96 9.28
C ALA A 543 -12.07 33.58 8.21
N LYS A 544 -11.67 32.81 7.18
CA LYS A 544 -12.59 32.25 6.18
C LYS A 544 -13.62 31.32 6.81
N LEU A 545 -13.20 30.38 7.65
CA LEU A 545 -14.11 29.47 8.36
C LEU A 545 -15.07 30.23 9.30
N ARG A 546 -14.58 31.27 9.99
CA ARG A 546 -15.44 32.12 10.83
C ARG A 546 -16.47 32.89 10.00
N ALA A 547 -16.08 33.42 8.84
CA ALA A 547 -17.01 34.10 7.95
C ALA A 547 -18.08 33.13 7.42
N GLU A 548 -17.67 31.91 7.06
CA GLU A 548 -18.56 30.84 6.59
C GLU A 548 -19.67 30.50 7.60
N TYR A 549 -19.32 30.41 8.90
CA TYR A 549 -20.26 30.09 9.97
C TYR A 549 -20.77 31.33 10.75
N HIS A 550 -20.52 32.54 10.24
CA HIS A 550 -20.95 33.80 10.84
C HIS A 550 -20.49 33.98 12.33
N ILE A 551 -19.29 33.51 12.67
CA ILE A 551 -18.75 33.49 14.04
C ILE A 551 -18.05 34.82 14.39
N PRO A 552 -18.53 35.57 15.41
CA PRO A 552 -17.93 36.84 15.81
C PRO A 552 -16.54 36.66 16.45
N SER A 553 -15.71 37.70 16.44
CA SER A 553 -14.29 37.61 16.87
C SER A 553 -14.12 37.34 18.36
N GLN A 554 -15.12 37.66 19.17
CA GLN A 554 -15.08 37.40 20.61
C GLN A 554 -15.33 35.92 20.96
N ARG A 555 -15.89 35.11 20.04
CA ARG A 555 -16.18 33.68 20.25
C ARG A 555 -15.16 32.77 19.56
N TYR A 556 -13.90 33.21 19.55
CA TYR A 556 -12.76 32.51 18.97
C TYR A 556 -11.71 32.23 20.04
N GLY A 557 -11.28 30.98 20.16
CA GLY A 557 -10.22 30.57 21.08
C GLY A 557 -9.22 29.65 20.40
N ILE A 558 -7.94 29.81 20.74
CA ILE A 558 -6.86 28.93 20.28
C ILE A 558 -6.33 28.19 21.50
N PHE A 559 -6.08 26.90 21.36
CA PHE A 559 -5.63 25.99 22.40
C PHE A 559 -4.46 25.16 21.86
N VAL A 560 -3.51 24.86 22.73
CA VAL A 560 -2.45 23.89 22.47
C VAL A 560 -2.79 22.61 23.20
N VAL A 561 -2.67 21.48 22.49
CA VAL A 561 -2.94 20.15 23.03
C VAL A 561 -1.60 19.44 23.29
N GLN A 562 -1.39 19.04 24.55
CA GLN A 562 -0.24 18.25 25.01
C GLN A 562 -0.76 17.07 25.84
N GLY A 563 -0.91 15.91 25.21
CA GLY A 563 -1.62 14.78 25.81
C GLY A 563 -3.07 15.16 26.13
N ASN A 564 -3.53 14.93 27.36
CA ASN A 564 -4.88 15.28 27.80
C ASN A 564 -5.02 16.74 28.28
N ASN A 565 -3.97 17.55 28.23
CA ASN A 565 -3.99 18.92 28.70
C ASN A 565 -4.21 19.92 27.55
N MET A 566 -5.22 20.78 27.71
CA MET A 566 -5.50 21.89 26.80
C MET A 566 -5.16 23.22 27.44
N THR A 567 -4.22 23.97 26.83
CA THR A 567 -3.81 25.29 27.32
C THR A 567 -4.23 26.36 26.31
N ARG A 568 -5.02 27.36 26.75
CA ARG A 568 -5.46 28.46 25.88
C ARG A 568 -4.28 29.38 25.54
N LEU A 569 -4.12 29.70 24.26
CA LEU A 569 -3.15 30.67 23.76
C LEU A 569 -3.80 32.02 23.42
N PRO A 570 -3.09 33.14 23.63
CA PRO A 570 -3.56 34.46 23.22
C PRO A 570 -3.46 34.69 21.71
N LYS A 571 -2.55 33.99 21.01
CA LYS A 571 -2.29 34.08 19.57
C LYS A 571 -1.82 32.73 19.03
N LEU A 572 -1.98 32.48 17.73
CA LEU A 572 -1.49 31.27 17.10
C LEU A 572 0.04 31.21 17.24
N ARG A 573 0.54 30.08 17.75
CA ARG A 573 1.97 29.79 17.86
C ARG A 573 2.22 28.37 17.38
N LEU A 574 2.73 28.24 16.17
CA LEU A 574 3.09 26.95 15.60
C LEU A 574 4.50 26.52 16.05
N ARG A 575 4.75 25.21 16.07
CA ARG A 575 6.03 24.59 16.47
C ARG A 575 6.37 23.41 15.56
N GLY A 576 7.56 22.84 15.73
CA GLY A 576 8.00 21.65 15.00
C GLY A 576 8.11 21.92 13.50
N HIS A 577 7.59 20.99 12.69
CA HIS A 577 7.65 21.05 11.23
C HIS A 577 7.04 22.33 10.63
N TRP A 578 6.04 22.94 11.28
CA TRP A 578 5.48 24.23 10.86
C TRP A 578 6.47 25.41 10.91
N LYS A 579 7.57 25.26 11.64
CA LYS A 579 8.64 26.26 11.77
C LYS A 579 9.98 25.79 11.20
N ASP A 580 9.99 24.67 10.47
CA ASP A 580 11.16 24.21 9.73
C ASP A 580 11.09 24.68 8.26
N GLU A 581 11.98 25.59 7.88
CA GLU A 581 12.03 26.15 6.53
C GLU A 581 12.39 25.06 5.48
N ALA A 582 13.15 24.03 5.85
CA ALA A 582 13.49 22.94 4.94
C ALA A 582 12.25 22.09 4.60
N THR A 583 11.46 21.72 5.61
CA THR A 583 10.17 21.04 5.43
C THR A 583 9.22 21.88 4.57
N LEU A 584 9.04 23.16 4.87
CA LEU A 584 8.16 24.05 4.09
C LEU A 584 8.64 24.27 2.65
N ASN A 585 9.95 24.29 2.40
CA ASN A 585 10.51 24.35 1.05
C ASN A 585 10.21 23.09 0.24
N THR A 586 10.37 21.93 0.86
CA THR A 586 10.07 20.63 0.24
C THR A 586 8.60 20.56 -0.13
N ALA A 587 7.71 20.90 0.81
CA ALA A 587 6.28 20.94 0.60
C ALA A 587 5.87 21.89 -0.54
N ARG A 588 6.46 23.10 -0.61
CA ARG A 588 6.23 24.04 -1.72
C ARG A 588 6.69 23.48 -3.07
N ALA A 589 7.87 22.87 -3.12
CA ALA A 589 8.41 22.33 -4.36
C ALA A 589 7.52 21.21 -4.92
N ASN A 590 7.07 20.31 -4.04
CA ASN A 590 6.20 19.20 -4.40
C ASN A 590 4.80 19.70 -4.83
N PHE A 591 4.21 20.67 -4.12
CA PHE A 591 2.94 21.30 -4.51
C PHE A 591 3.00 21.84 -5.95
N LEU A 592 4.07 22.59 -6.28
CA LEU A 592 4.24 23.18 -7.60
C LEU A 592 4.49 22.13 -8.68
N ALA A 593 5.17 21.03 -8.36
CA ALA A 593 5.34 19.91 -9.26
C ALA A 593 4.00 19.21 -9.55
N ALA A 594 3.19 18.97 -8.52
CA ALA A 594 1.86 18.37 -8.64
C ALA A 594 0.88 19.26 -9.42
N GLU A 595 0.88 20.59 -9.20
CA GLU A 595 0.08 21.55 -10.00
C GLU A 595 0.49 21.54 -11.47
N LYS A 596 1.79 21.42 -11.76
CA LYS A 596 2.29 21.32 -13.13
C LYS A 596 1.85 20.02 -13.80
N GLU A 597 1.94 18.89 -13.08
CA GLU A 597 1.48 17.59 -13.57
C GLU A 597 -0.04 17.56 -13.74
N LYS A 598 -0.81 18.18 -12.83
CA LYS A 598 -2.26 18.34 -12.94
C LYS A 598 -2.64 19.17 -14.17
N ALA A 599 -1.98 20.31 -14.38
CA ALA A 599 -2.17 21.16 -15.56
C ALA A 599 -1.75 20.46 -16.88
N GLU A 600 -0.79 19.55 -16.83
CA GLU A 600 -0.41 18.69 -17.96
C GLU A 600 -1.40 17.53 -18.18
N SER A 601 -2.01 17.00 -17.11
CA SER A 601 -3.01 15.92 -17.15
C SER A 601 -4.43 16.38 -17.55
N GLU A 602 -4.80 17.64 -17.25
CA GLU A 602 -6.07 18.26 -17.65
C GLU A 602 -6.20 18.51 -19.18
N LYS A 603 -5.19 18.12 -19.96
CA LYS A 603 -5.22 18.14 -21.43
C LYS A 603 -5.87 16.93 -22.10
N LEU A 604 -6.50 15.98 -21.38
CA LEU A 604 -7.12 14.81 -22.02
C LEU A 604 -8.66 14.72 -21.87
N ILE A 605 -9.28 14.45 -23.03
CA ILE A 605 -10.72 14.30 -23.36
C ILE A 605 -11.49 15.64 -23.44
N HIS A 606 -11.37 16.30 -24.60
CA HIS A 606 -12.34 17.32 -24.97
C HIS A 606 -13.63 16.65 -25.43
N TYR A 607 -14.62 16.51 -24.55
CA TYR A 607 -15.97 16.23 -25.02
C TYR A 607 -16.44 17.37 -25.95
N PRO A 608 -17.06 17.08 -27.10
CA PRO A 608 -17.60 18.12 -27.97
C PRO A 608 -18.66 18.94 -27.23
N VAL A 609 -18.87 20.19 -27.65
CA VAL A 609 -19.72 21.18 -26.95
C VAL A 609 -21.10 20.60 -26.59
N TRP A 610 -21.71 19.84 -27.50
CA TRP A 610 -23.04 19.26 -27.29
C TRP A 610 -23.09 18.21 -26.16
N VAL A 611 -22.00 17.49 -25.88
CA VAL A 611 -21.91 16.56 -24.75
C VAL A 611 -21.78 17.34 -23.44
N ARG A 612 -21.10 18.48 -23.46
CA ARG A 612 -20.94 19.37 -22.29
C ARG A 612 -22.22 20.13 -21.93
N THR A 613 -23.18 20.18 -22.85
CA THR A 613 -24.47 20.85 -22.66
C THR A 613 -25.60 19.89 -22.32
N LEU A 614 -25.34 18.58 -22.17
CA LEU A 614 -26.34 17.61 -21.72
C LEU A 614 -26.79 17.93 -20.28
N THR A 615 -28.08 17.76 -19.99
CA THR A 615 -28.52 17.78 -18.58
C THR A 615 -27.95 16.58 -17.83
N PRO A 616 -27.90 16.59 -16.48
CA PRO A 616 -27.43 15.45 -15.71
C PRO A 616 -28.14 14.14 -16.06
N GLU A 617 -29.47 14.18 -16.26
CA GLU A 617 -30.28 13.00 -16.61
C GLU A 617 -30.00 12.50 -18.04
N GLU A 618 -29.76 13.43 -18.98
CA GLU A 618 -29.34 13.09 -20.34
C GLU A 618 -27.92 12.52 -20.37
N ALA A 619 -27.01 13.07 -19.56
CA ALA A 619 -25.64 12.61 -19.45
C ALA A 619 -25.59 11.19 -18.88
N GLU A 620 -26.32 10.91 -17.80
CA GLU A 620 -26.43 9.56 -17.23
C GLU A 620 -26.99 8.55 -18.23
N ARG A 621 -27.97 8.97 -19.04
CA ARG A 621 -28.58 8.12 -20.06
C ARG A 621 -27.69 7.89 -21.29
N TYR A 622 -26.98 8.92 -21.77
CA TYR A 622 -26.32 8.89 -23.07
C TYR A 622 -24.81 8.63 -22.99
N LEU A 623 -24.12 8.98 -21.91
CA LEU A 623 -22.67 8.80 -21.82
C LEU A 623 -22.20 7.34 -21.98
N PRO A 624 -22.87 6.32 -21.39
CA PRO A 624 -22.48 4.93 -21.61
C PRO A 624 -22.57 4.51 -23.08
N ASP A 625 -23.60 4.97 -23.79
CA ASP A 625 -23.82 4.66 -25.21
C ASP A 625 -22.84 5.42 -26.13
N ILE A 626 -22.53 6.68 -25.79
CA ILE A 626 -21.49 7.48 -26.45
C ILE A 626 -20.12 6.81 -26.31
N GLN A 627 -19.76 6.35 -25.12
CA GLN A 627 -18.51 5.62 -24.87
C GLN A 627 -18.47 4.30 -25.65
N ARG A 628 -19.58 3.57 -25.68
CA ARG A 628 -19.69 2.32 -26.44
C ARG A 628 -19.49 2.55 -27.94
N LEU A 629 -20.09 3.61 -28.50
CA LEU A 629 -19.89 3.99 -29.91
C LEU A 629 -18.42 4.33 -30.21
N VAL A 630 -17.75 5.06 -29.32
CA VAL A 630 -16.31 5.37 -29.45
C VAL A 630 -15.47 4.11 -29.44
N HIS A 631 -15.73 3.17 -28.53
CA HIS A 631 -14.98 1.92 -28.46
C HIS A 631 -15.19 1.04 -29.69
N VAL A 632 -16.43 0.92 -30.18
CA VAL A 632 -16.72 0.15 -31.40
C VAL A 632 -16.03 0.77 -32.62
N ALA A 633 -16.09 2.09 -32.78
CA ALA A 633 -15.40 2.79 -33.87
C ALA A 633 -13.88 2.67 -33.77
N TYR A 634 -13.32 2.70 -32.55
CA TYR A 634 -11.90 2.45 -32.32
C TYR A 634 -11.53 1.02 -32.75
N GLY A 635 -12.33 0.02 -32.39
CA GLY A 635 -12.12 -1.37 -32.79
C GLY A 635 -12.16 -1.56 -34.31
N TRP A 636 -13.10 -0.92 -35.00
CA TRP A 636 -13.15 -0.94 -36.47
C TRP A 636 -11.85 -0.42 -37.08
N LEU A 637 -11.35 0.72 -36.60
CA LEU A 637 -10.09 1.30 -37.08
C LEU A 637 -8.85 0.54 -36.61
N TRP A 638 -8.96 -0.22 -35.53
CA TRP A 638 -7.91 -1.13 -35.11
C TRP A 638 -7.72 -2.26 -36.12
N TYR A 639 -8.81 -2.81 -36.65
CA TYR A 639 -8.73 -3.88 -37.65
C TYR A 639 -8.54 -3.39 -39.07
N GLU A 640 -9.20 -2.28 -39.43
CA GLU A 640 -9.21 -1.76 -40.79
C GLU A 640 -8.14 -0.68 -41.02
N GLY A 641 -7.43 -0.24 -39.98
CA GLY A 641 -6.38 0.79 -40.03
C GLY A 641 -6.90 2.20 -40.32
N ALA A 642 -7.49 2.41 -41.49
CA ALA A 642 -8.09 3.67 -41.91
C ALA A 642 -9.35 3.43 -42.75
N LEU A 643 -10.41 4.21 -42.47
CA LEU A 643 -11.69 4.15 -43.17
C LEU A 643 -12.18 5.54 -43.53
N LYS A 644 -13.03 5.67 -44.56
CA LYS A 644 -13.82 6.89 -44.75
C LYS A 644 -14.79 7.02 -43.57
N LEU A 645 -15.04 8.24 -43.10
CA LEU A 645 -15.93 8.49 -41.97
C LEU A 645 -17.32 7.88 -42.20
N ASP A 646 -17.90 8.03 -43.39
CA ASP A 646 -19.24 7.50 -43.67
C ASP A 646 -19.27 5.97 -43.65
N GLU A 647 -18.18 5.33 -44.07
CA GLU A 647 -17.99 3.88 -44.03
C GLU A 647 -17.82 3.39 -42.58
N LEU A 648 -16.99 4.08 -41.78
CA LEU A 648 -16.84 3.80 -40.35
C LEU A 648 -18.17 3.94 -39.60
N LEU A 649 -18.95 4.99 -39.90
CA LEU A 649 -20.28 5.16 -39.32
C LEU A 649 -21.22 4.04 -39.74
N THR A 650 -21.22 3.65 -41.02
CA THR A 650 -22.05 2.55 -41.54
C THR A 650 -21.72 1.23 -40.84
N LEU A 651 -20.43 0.89 -40.71
CA LEU A 651 -19.96 -0.31 -40.03
C LEU A 651 -20.25 -0.28 -38.53
N THR A 652 -20.12 0.88 -37.89
CA THR A 652 -20.43 1.04 -36.47
C THR A 652 -21.93 0.85 -36.24
N LEU A 653 -22.78 1.40 -37.11
CA LEU A 653 -24.23 1.29 -37.03
C LEU A 653 -24.77 -0.10 -37.44
N SER A 654 -24.03 -0.88 -38.23
CA SER A 654 -24.45 -2.24 -38.56
C SER A 654 -24.38 -3.20 -37.37
N VAL A 655 -23.59 -2.84 -36.34
CA VAL A 655 -23.41 -3.65 -35.13
C VAL A 655 -24.00 -2.99 -33.88
N LEU A 656 -24.09 -1.66 -33.85
CA LEU A 656 -24.58 -0.88 -32.72
C LEU A 656 -25.84 -0.12 -33.10
N GLN A 657 -26.89 -0.24 -32.27
CA GLN A 657 -28.10 0.57 -32.38
C GLN A 657 -27.99 1.74 -31.40
N PRO A 658 -27.55 2.94 -31.85
CA PRO A 658 -27.34 4.03 -30.93
C PRO A 658 -28.68 4.63 -30.46
N ALA A 659 -28.68 5.20 -29.27
CA ALA A 659 -29.85 5.86 -28.71
C ALA A 659 -30.20 7.17 -29.44
N GLN A 660 -31.30 7.81 -29.02
CA GLN A 660 -31.89 9.00 -29.65
C GLN A 660 -30.96 10.22 -29.74
N TRP A 661 -29.81 10.22 -29.05
CA TRP A 661 -28.82 11.28 -29.16
C TRP A 661 -28.06 11.26 -30.49
N TYR A 662 -28.04 10.14 -31.21
CA TYR A 662 -27.16 9.95 -32.36
C TYR A 662 -27.57 10.77 -33.59
N SER A 663 -26.58 11.42 -34.18
CA SER A 663 -26.61 11.90 -35.56
C SER A 663 -25.21 11.76 -36.16
N ALA A 664 -25.11 11.63 -37.49
CA ALA A 664 -23.81 11.51 -38.16
C ALA A 664 -22.89 12.72 -37.85
N ASP A 665 -23.46 13.91 -37.68
CA ASP A 665 -22.71 15.12 -37.32
C ASP A 665 -22.22 15.10 -35.85
N ARG A 666 -23.04 14.58 -34.92
CA ARG A 666 -22.63 14.38 -33.52
C ARG A 666 -21.52 13.33 -33.39
N ALA A 667 -21.62 12.21 -34.11
CA ALA A 667 -20.57 11.20 -34.13
C ALA A 667 -19.28 11.75 -34.78
N ARG A 668 -19.39 12.55 -35.84
CA ARG A 668 -18.25 13.22 -36.47
C ARG A 668 -17.54 14.18 -35.52
N THR A 669 -18.28 15.03 -34.82
CA THR A 669 -17.70 15.97 -33.85
C THR A 669 -17.09 15.25 -32.66
N LEU A 670 -17.65 14.10 -32.26
CA LEU A 670 -17.10 13.22 -31.24
C LEU A 670 -15.74 12.63 -31.65
N PHE A 671 -15.64 12.00 -32.82
CA PHE A 671 -14.36 11.44 -33.31
C PHE A 671 -13.29 12.51 -33.57
N LYS A 672 -13.68 13.73 -33.93
CA LYS A 672 -12.75 14.86 -34.07
C LYS A 672 -12.21 15.35 -32.72
N ALA A 673 -13.02 15.24 -31.67
CA ALA A 673 -12.67 15.77 -30.35
C ALA A 673 -11.95 14.73 -29.47
N ASP A 674 -12.14 13.44 -29.76
CA ASP A 674 -11.47 12.35 -29.06
C ASP A 674 -10.00 12.18 -29.53
N PRO A 675 -9.02 12.24 -28.62
CA PRO A 675 -7.60 12.20 -28.96
C PRO A 675 -7.11 10.85 -29.49
N SER A 676 -7.92 9.80 -29.44
CA SER A 676 -7.58 8.46 -29.93
C SER A 676 -7.63 8.37 -31.46
N PHE A 677 -8.37 9.28 -32.10
CA PHE A 677 -8.58 9.31 -33.53
C PHE A 677 -7.75 10.41 -34.21
N ARG A 678 -7.48 10.22 -35.51
CA ARG A 678 -6.93 11.21 -36.42
C ARG A 678 -7.84 11.30 -37.63
N VAL A 679 -8.36 12.50 -37.87
CA VAL A 679 -9.17 12.81 -39.05
C VAL A 679 -8.26 13.50 -40.08
N MET A 680 -8.03 12.82 -41.19
CA MET A 680 -7.18 13.25 -42.30
C MET A 680 -8.02 13.91 -43.42
N PRO A 681 -7.40 14.59 -44.41
CA PRO A 681 -8.11 15.11 -45.57
C PRO A 681 -8.94 14.02 -46.28
N GLY A 682 -10.10 14.39 -46.82
CA GLY A 682 -11.04 13.43 -47.43
C GLY A 682 -11.92 12.67 -46.43
N ASN A 683 -12.02 13.14 -45.18
CA ASN A 683 -12.75 12.47 -44.08
C ASN A 683 -12.26 11.05 -43.78
N ILE A 684 -10.97 10.78 -43.99
CA ILE A 684 -10.37 9.50 -43.63
C ILE A 684 -10.04 9.53 -42.14
N ILE A 685 -10.53 8.55 -41.39
CA ILE A 685 -10.31 8.43 -39.94
C ILE A 685 -9.41 7.23 -39.69
N SER A 686 -8.47 7.39 -38.75
CA SER A 686 -7.58 6.33 -38.29
C SER A 686 -7.30 6.50 -36.80
N ILE A 687 -6.79 5.47 -36.14
CA ILE A 687 -6.26 5.58 -34.78
C ILE A 687 -4.80 6.06 -34.80
N LYS A 688 -4.31 6.57 -33.66
CA LYS A 688 -2.91 7.00 -33.52
C LYS A 688 -1.86 5.92 -33.80
N ALA A 689 -2.21 4.65 -33.63
CA ALA A 689 -1.32 3.52 -33.89
C ALA A 689 -1.01 3.32 -35.40
N VAL A 690 -1.78 3.94 -36.30
CA VAL A 690 -1.65 3.73 -37.76
C VAL A 690 -0.60 4.64 -38.37
N ASN A 691 0.57 4.14 -38.77
CA ASN A 691 1.67 5.03 -39.20
C ASN A 691 1.38 5.81 -40.49
N HIS A 692 0.76 5.17 -41.50
CA HIS A 692 0.50 5.77 -42.82
C HIS A 692 -0.96 5.56 -43.28
N PRO A 693 -1.95 6.23 -42.65
CA PRO A 693 -3.37 5.93 -42.85
C PRO A 693 -3.86 6.17 -44.28
N LEU A 694 -3.34 7.21 -44.97
CA LEU A 694 -3.72 7.49 -46.37
C LEU A 694 -3.21 6.42 -47.35
N LYS A 695 -2.02 5.87 -47.10
CA LYS A 695 -1.42 4.81 -47.92
C LYS A 695 -2.24 3.52 -47.81
N VAL A 696 -2.57 3.15 -46.57
CA VAL A 696 -3.42 2.00 -46.24
C VAL A 696 -4.79 2.11 -46.89
N PHE A 697 -5.42 3.28 -46.77
CA PHE A 697 -6.73 3.52 -47.36
C PHE A 697 -6.72 3.37 -48.90
N LYS A 698 -5.75 4.01 -49.57
CA LYS A 698 -5.67 4.00 -51.05
C LYS A 698 -5.52 2.59 -51.62
N GLU A 699 -4.72 1.75 -50.98
CA GLU A 699 -4.49 0.39 -51.47
C GLU A 699 -5.64 -0.56 -51.21
N LYS A 700 -6.40 -0.35 -50.13
CA LYS A 700 -7.66 -1.06 -49.93
C LYS A 700 -8.66 -0.74 -51.03
N GLU A 701 -8.76 0.53 -51.39
CA GLU A 701 -9.63 1.00 -52.47
C GLU A 701 -9.20 0.42 -53.82
N GLU A 702 -7.90 0.41 -54.12
CA GLU A 702 -7.32 -0.19 -55.34
C GLU A 702 -7.53 -1.72 -55.43
N ARG A 703 -7.55 -2.43 -54.29
CA ARG A 703 -7.75 -3.90 -54.24
C ARG A 703 -9.21 -4.34 -54.01
N HIS A 704 -10.14 -3.40 -53.89
CA HIS A 704 -11.55 -3.69 -53.59
C HIS A 704 -11.75 -4.62 -52.39
N LEU A 705 -10.97 -4.41 -51.32
CA LEU A 705 -11.07 -5.24 -50.11
C LEU A 705 -12.28 -4.81 -49.28
N SER A 706 -13.24 -5.70 -49.07
CA SER A 706 -14.38 -5.46 -48.18
C SER A 706 -13.95 -5.47 -46.70
N PRO A 707 -14.58 -4.64 -45.85
CA PRO A 707 -14.40 -4.69 -44.40
C PRO A 707 -14.76 -6.07 -43.83
N CYS A 708 -14.07 -6.49 -42.77
CA CYS A 708 -14.38 -7.74 -42.09
C CYS A 708 -15.67 -7.59 -41.24
N ALA A 709 -16.33 -8.69 -40.92
CA ALA A 709 -17.46 -8.68 -39.99
C ALA A 709 -16.97 -8.99 -38.57
N PHE A 710 -17.34 -8.15 -37.60
CA PHE A 710 -17.04 -8.34 -36.18
C PHE A 710 -18.29 -8.08 -35.34
N THR A 711 -18.39 -8.76 -34.21
CA THR A 711 -19.41 -8.50 -33.19
C THR A 711 -19.07 -7.25 -32.37
N VAL A 712 -20.06 -6.67 -31.68
CA VAL A 712 -19.85 -5.53 -30.79
C VAL A 712 -18.83 -5.86 -29.70
N ASP A 713 -18.91 -7.06 -29.13
CA ASP A 713 -18.04 -7.46 -28.02
C ASP A 713 -16.59 -7.64 -28.48
N GLU A 714 -16.36 -8.17 -29.68
CA GLU A 714 -15.03 -8.23 -30.30
C GLU A 714 -14.44 -6.83 -30.56
N LEU A 715 -15.28 -5.88 -31.02
CA LEU A 715 -14.83 -4.51 -31.29
C LEU A 715 -14.56 -3.74 -30.01
N VAL A 716 -15.40 -3.88 -28.98
CA VAL A 716 -15.20 -3.24 -27.67
C VAL A 716 -14.00 -3.84 -26.94
N ALA A 717 -13.76 -5.16 -27.05
CA ALA A 717 -12.60 -5.80 -26.43
C ALA A 717 -11.25 -5.22 -26.91
N THR A 718 -11.20 -4.58 -28.09
CA THR A 718 -9.99 -3.88 -28.56
C THR A 718 -9.56 -2.72 -27.66
N THR A 719 -10.46 -2.15 -26.86
CA THR A 719 -10.15 -1.00 -25.98
C THR A 719 -9.79 -1.40 -24.56
N THR A 720 -10.08 -2.63 -24.14
CA THR A 720 -9.92 -3.10 -22.75
C THR A 720 -8.82 -4.15 -22.56
N GLY A 721 -8.22 -4.68 -23.63
CA GLY A 721 -7.13 -5.66 -23.50
C GLY A 721 -6.79 -6.37 -24.81
N PRO A 722 -5.96 -7.44 -24.76
CA PRO A 722 -5.80 -8.31 -25.90
C PRO A 722 -7.13 -9.02 -26.18
N LEU A 723 -7.55 -9.03 -27.45
CA LEU A 723 -8.76 -9.71 -27.92
C LEU A 723 -8.82 -11.17 -27.45
N PRO A 724 -10.01 -11.80 -27.36
CA PRO A 724 -10.12 -13.26 -27.23
C PRO A 724 -9.68 -13.94 -28.54
N LEU A 725 -8.95 -15.05 -28.45
CA LEU A 725 -8.49 -15.78 -29.65
C LEU A 725 -9.72 -16.21 -30.46
N THR A 726 -9.68 -16.07 -31.79
CA THR A 726 -10.73 -16.65 -32.63
C THR A 726 -10.78 -18.17 -32.43
N PRO A 727 -11.90 -18.87 -32.67
CA PRO A 727 -11.96 -20.32 -32.51
C PRO A 727 -10.86 -21.08 -33.27
N ARG A 728 -10.43 -20.55 -34.43
CA ARG A 728 -9.30 -21.09 -35.19
C ARG A 728 -7.95 -20.78 -34.52
N GLU A 729 -7.77 -19.59 -33.99
CA GLU A 729 -6.58 -19.24 -33.21
C GLU A 729 -6.47 -20.07 -31.92
N GLU A 730 -7.59 -20.34 -31.22
CA GLU A 730 -7.63 -21.24 -30.07
C GLU A 730 -7.26 -22.68 -30.46
N GLU A 731 -7.72 -23.14 -31.62
CA GLU A 731 -7.34 -24.45 -32.17
C GLU A 731 -5.83 -24.52 -32.46
N ILE A 732 -5.28 -23.47 -33.08
CA ILE A 732 -3.84 -23.37 -33.36
C ILE A 732 -3.03 -23.30 -32.05
N GLU A 733 -3.47 -22.51 -31.07
CA GLU A 733 -2.82 -22.45 -29.76
C GLU A 733 -2.85 -23.80 -29.06
N ARG A 734 -3.97 -24.53 -29.13
CA ARG A 734 -4.11 -25.87 -28.57
C ARG A 734 -3.20 -26.88 -29.27
N ASP A 735 -3.12 -26.85 -30.60
CA ASP A 735 -2.26 -27.76 -31.39
C ASP A 735 -0.76 -27.47 -31.13
N LEU A 736 -0.37 -26.19 -31.06
CA LEU A 736 0.99 -25.80 -30.64
C LEU A 736 1.31 -26.31 -29.24
N ASN A 737 0.40 -26.14 -28.27
CA ASN A 737 0.60 -26.54 -26.88
C ASN A 737 0.57 -28.05 -26.64
N GLN A 738 -0.11 -28.83 -27.48
CA GLN A 738 -0.10 -30.29 -27.38
C GLN A 738 1.26 -30.90 -27.76
N ARG A 739 2.00 -30.21 -28.64
CA ARG A 739 3.20 -30.73 -29.29
C ARG A 739 4.49 -30.09 -28.78
N ALA A 740 4.43 -28.82 -28.38
CA ALA A 740 5.58 -28.08 -27.86
C ALA A 740 5.99 -28.54 -26.46
N SER A 741 7.28 -28.47 -26.14
CA SER A 741 7.83 -28.79 -24.81
C SER A 741 7.52 -27.72 -23.75
N ARG A 742 7.05 -26.54 -24.19
CA ARG A 742 6.70 -25.39 -23.36
C ARG A 742 5.37 -24.82 -23.81
N LYS A 743 4.62 -24.24 -22.85
CA LYS A 743 3.35 -23.58 -23.15
C LYS A 743 3.59 -22.34 -24.01
N VAL A 744 3.07 -22.38 -25.23
CA VAL A 744 3.04 -21.28 -26.20
C VAL A 744 1.73 -20.54 -26.03
N TYR A 745 1.82 -19.26 -25.70
CA TYR A 745 0.68 -18.35 -25.68
C TYR A 745 0.61 -17.63 -27.01
N LEU A 746 -0.43 -17.89 -27.79
CA LEU A 746 -0.57 -17.35 -29.13
C LEU A 746 -0.68 -15.82 -29.11
N ARG A 747 -1.22 -15.23 -28.04
CA ARG A 747 -1.24 -13.77 -27.85
C ARG A 747 0.14 -13.17 -27.66
N SER A 748 1.02 -13.81 -26.91
CA SER A 748 2.41 -13.36 -26.73
C SER A 748 3.19 -13.48 -28.03
N LEU A 749 2.97 -14.58 -28.75
CA LEU A 749 3.57 -14.85 -30.04
C LEU A 749 3.11 -13.88 -31.11
N GLN A 750 1.80 -13.62 -31.15
CA GLN A 750 1.23 -12.52 -31.88
C GLN A 750 1.89 -11.22 -31.45
N GLN A 751 1.98 -10.85 -30.18
CA GLN A 751 2.61 -9.58 -29.79
C GLN A 751 4.06 -9.46 -30.28
N MET A 752 4.89 -10.50 -30.13
CA MET A 752 6.26 -10.51 -30.69
C MET A 752 6.26 -10.34 -32.21
N MET A 753 5.33 -11.01 -32.89
CA MET A 753 5.09 -10.85 -34.32
C MET A 753 4.56 -9.44 -34.67
N ARG A 754 3.98 -8.66 -33.72
CA ARG A 754 3.59 -7.25 -33.95
C ARG A 754 4.84 -6.43 -34.02
N ASP A 755 5.75 -6.71 -33.10
CA ASP A 755 6.88 -5.85 -32.80
C ASP A 755 8.00 -6.03 -33.82
N THR A 756 8.04 -7.16 -34.53
CA THR A 756 9.06 -7.50 -35.52
C THR A 756 8.70 -7.12 -36.96
N ASP A 757 9.65 -6.45 -37.64
CA ASP A 757 9.52 -5.98 -39.02
C ASP A 757 9.81 -7.05 -40.10
N ASN A 758 10.30 -8.22 -39.69
CA ASN A 758 10.75 -9.30 -40.55
C ASN A 758 10.30 -10.68 -40.03
N ALA A 759 9.31 -11.30 -40.67
CA ALA A 759 8.81 -12.61 -40.27
C ALA A 759 9.91 -13.69 -40.35
N SER A 760 10.85 -13.56 -41.28
CA SER A 760 11.98 -14.49 -41.42
C SER A 760 12.92 -14.46 -40.21
N ALA A 761 12.93 -13.36 -39.45
CA ALA A 761 13.73 -13.24 -38.23
C ALA A 761 13.05 -13.85 -37.00
N ILE A 762 11.71 -13.84 -36.94
CA ILE A 762 10.96 -14.32 -35.77
C ILE A 762 10.56 -15.79 -35.87
N MET A 763 10.28 -16.30 -37.07
CA MET A 763 9.83 -17.68 -37.25
C MET A 763 10.84 -18.72 -36.71
N PRO A 764 12.16 -18.61 -36.96
CA PRO A 764 13.13 -19.54 -36.37
C PRO A 764 13.15 -19.50 -34.84
N ILE A 765 13.01 -18.30 -34.23
CA ILE A 765 13.00 -18.11 -32.77
C ILE A 765 11.78 -18.78 -32.15
N VAL A 766 10.63 -18.62 -32.80
CA VAL A 766 9.36 -19.20 -32.32
C VAL A 766 9.36 -20.72 -32.48
N ILE A 767 9.88 -21.24 -33.59
CA ILE A 767 10.05 -22.69 -33.80
C ILE A 767 11.01 -23.28 -32.76
N ASP A 768 12.13 -22.60 -32.47
CA ASP A 768 13.08 -23.01 -31.43
C ASP A 768 12.44 -23.03 -30.03
N LEU A 769 11.57 -22.05 -29.72
CA LEU A 769 10.78 -22.04 -28.47
C LEU A 769 9.81 -23.21 -28.36
N CYS A 770 9.27 -23.71 -29.48
CA CYS A 770 8.40 -24.87 -29.52
C CYS A 770 9.16 -26.20 -29.35
N GLN A 771 10.47 -26.23 -29.65
CA GLN A 771 11.33 -27.43 -29.59
C GLN A 771 10.73 -28.66 -30.31
N PRO A 772 10.55 -28.61 -31.64
CA PRO A 772 10.02 -29.75 -32.39
C PRO A 772 10.94 -30.98 -32.24
N ARG A 773 10.36 -32.17 -32.15
CA ARG A 773 11.08 -33.44 -31.98
C ARG A 773 11.78 -33.90 -33.25
N ASP A 774 11.23 -33.54 -34.40
CA ASP A 774 11.74 -33.88 -35.72
C ASP A 774 11.42 -32.78 -36.76
N MET A 775 11.89 -32.99 -38.00
CA MET A 775 11.68 -32.06 -39.10
C MET A 775 10.21 -31.96 -39.54
N ASP A 776 9.41 -33.01 -39.36
CA ASP A 776 8.00 -33.00 -39.75
C ASP A 776 7.17 -32.14 -38.78
N GLU A 777 7.47 -32.22 -37.49
CA GLU A 777 6.88 -31.36 -36.47
C GLU A 777 7.35 -29.90 -36.61
N ALA A 778 8.61 -29.67 -36.99
CA ALA A 778 9.09 -28.32 -37.32
C ALA A 778 8.36 -27.71 -38.53
N ASN A 779 8.12 -28.51 -39.57
CA ASN A 779 7.35 -28.11 -40.75
C ASN A 779 5.88 -27.85 -40.38
N HIS A 780 5.31 -28.64 -39.46
CA HIS A 780 3.95 -28.45 -38.95
C HIS A 780 3.80 -27.13 -38.19
N PHE A 781 4.71 -26.84 -37.25
CA PHE A 781 4.73 -25.56 -36.54
C PHE A 781 4.92 -24.39 -37.52
N THR A 782 5.81 -24.52 -38.50
CA THR A 782 6.00 -23.49 -39.53
C THR A 782 4.69 -23.17 -40.26
N ARG A 783 3.88 -24.17 -40.61
CA ARG A 783 2.57 -23.96 -41.25
C ARG A 783 1.58 -23.24 -40.34
N LEU A 784 1.43 -23.68 -39.09
CA LEU A 784 0.53 -23.05 -38.11
C LEU A 784 0.93 -21.60 -37.83
N LEU A 785 2.22 -21.35 -37.63
CA LEU A 785 2.75 -20.01 -37.37
C LEU A 785 2.61 -19.10 -38.59
N THR A 786 2.79 -19.63 -39.80
CA THR A 786 2.54 -18.91 -41.04
C THR A 786 1.05 -18.57 -41.19
N GLU A 787 0.16 -19.50 -40.84
CA GLU A 787 -1.30 -19.26 -40.82
C GLU A 787 -1.65 -18.14 -39.84
N VAL A 788 -1.11 -18.16 -38.62
CA VAL A 788 -1.30 -17.11 -37.61
C VAL A 788 -0.77 -15.79 -38.13
N TRP A 789 0.44 -15.75 -38.68
CA TRP A 789 1.05 -14.54 -39.24
C TRP A 789 0.19 -13.94 -40.36
N ASN A 790 -0.33 -14.77 -41.27
CA ASN A 790 -1.16 -14.33 -42.39
C ASN A 790 -2.56 -13.88 -41.96
N ASN A 791 -3.12 -14.46 -40.89
CA ASN A 791 -4.43 -14.09 -40.36
C ASN A 791 -4.39 -12.97 -39.33
N THR A 792 -3.21 -12.55 -38.87
CA THR A 792 -3.13 -11.42 -37.95
C THR A 792 -3.23 -10.11 -38.74
N PHE A 793 -4.27 -9.30 -38.48
CA PHE A 793 -4.67 -8.06 -39.18
C PHE A 793 -3.65 -6.88 -39.17
N ARG A 794 -2.38 -7.12 -39.49
CA ARG A 794 -1.26 -6.23 -39.09
C ARG A 794 -0.65 -5.34 -40.14
N TYR A 795 -0.87 -5.63 -41.40
CA TYR A 795 -0.18 -4.89 -42.45
C TYR A 795 -0.65 -3.43 -42.50
N GLU A 796 -1.91 -3.20 -42.14
CA GLU A 796 -2.59 -1.92 -42.19
C GLU A 796 -2.21 -0.98 -41.03
N LEU A 797 -1.95 -1.50 -39.83
CA LEU A 797 -1.59 -0.67 -38.67
C LEU A 797 -0.16 -0.09 -38.76
N ARG A 798 0.79 -0.74 -39.44
CA ARG A 798 2.15 -0.18 -39.63
C ARG A 798 2.30 0.64 -40.91
N GLY A 799 1.23 0.85 -41.67
CA GLY A 799 1.30 1.56 -42.95
C GLY A 799 2.03 0.79 -44.04
N ARG A 800 2.11 -0.55 -43.91
CA ARG A 800 2.73 -1.41 -44.90
C ARG A 800 1.70 -1.87 -45.91
N THR A 801 2.14 -1.89 -47.16
CA THR A 801 1.28 -2.24 -48.28
C THR A 801 1.14 -3.75 -48.39
N PRO A 802 0.00 -4.26 -48.85
CA PRO A 802 -0.10 -5.67 -49.25
C PRO A 802 1.03 -6.10 -50.22
N ASN A 803 1.53 -5.20 -51.06
CA ASN A 803 2.66 -5.45 -51.97
C ASN A 803 4.01 -5.58 -51.24
N GLU A 804 4.26 -4.80 -50.19
CA GLU A 804 5.47 -4.88 -49.35
C GLU A 804 5.51 -6.20 -48.56
N VAL A 805 4.33 -6.78 -48.30
CA VAL A 805 4.17 -8.08 -47.65
C VAL A 805 4.40 -9.22 -48.64
N GLU A 806 3.81 -9.12 -49.83
CA GLU A 806 3.99 -10.10 -50.91
C GLU A 806 5.45 -10.12 -51.43
N GLY A 807 6.09 -8.95 -51.53
CA GLY A 807 7.51 -8.81 -51.89
C GLY A 807 8.49 -9.43 -50.88
N GLY A 808 8.05 -9.71 -49.65
CA GLY A 808 8.79 -10.46 -48.64
C GLY A 808 8.69 -11.99 -48.79
N GLY A 809 7.99 -12.50 -49.82
CA GLY A 809 7.82 -13.94 -50.07
C GLY A 809 6.56 -14.55 -49.46
N TYR A 810 5.59 -13.75 -49.00
CA TYR A 810 4.39 -14.23 -48.32
C TYR A 810 3.13 -14.07 -49.21
N ARG A 811 2.22 -15.04 -49.16
CA ARG A 811 0.97 -15.00 -49.93
C ARG A 811 -0.19 -14.60 -49.02
N LEU A 812 -0.81 -13.45 -49.27
CA LEU A 812 -2.06 -13.09 -48.59
C LEU A 812 -3.15 -14.07 -49.01
N LEU A 813 -3.77 -14.75 -48.05
CA LEU A 813 -4.91 -15.63 -48.30
C LEU A 813 -6.16 -14.78 -48.58
N PRO A 814 -7.10 -15.25 -49.42
CA PRO A 814 -8.39 -14.58 -49.59
C PRO A 814 -9.08 -14.46 -48.23
N ARG A 815 -9.46 -13.24 -47.83
CA ARG A 815 -10.27 -13.02 -46.62
C ARG A 815 -11.57 -13.81 -46.78
N ARG A 816 -11.95 -14.62 -45.79
CA ARG A 816 -13.26 -15.27 -45.78
C ARG A 816 -14.33 -14.18 -45.72
N ILE A 817 -15.03 -13.98 -46.82
CA ILE A 817 -16.31 -13.29 -46.86
C ILE A 817 -17.31 -14.32 -46.33
N LEU A 818 -17.87 -14.08 -45.15
CA LEU A 818 -19.04 -14.83 -44.66
C LEU A 818 -20.30 -14.08 -45.08
#